data_AF-A0A539E2S3-F1
#
_entry.id   AF-A0A539E2S3-F1
#
_cell.length_a   1.000
_cell.length_b   1.000
_cell.length_c   1.000
_cell.angle_alpha   90.00
_cell.angle_beta   90.00
_cell.angle_gamma   90.00
#
_symmetry.space_group_name_H-M   'P 1'
#
loop_
_entity.id
_entity.type
_entity.pdbx_description
1 polymer ?
#
loop_
_entity_poly.entity_id
_entity_poly.type
_entity_poly.pdbx_seq_one_letter_code
_entity_poly.pdbx_strand_id
1 'polypeptide(L)'
;MPIEDLRDLPLGTDLGAELCIAGAGIAGFGIALQFVDTDVRVVLVESGGNERDPAVEDLSEIDSTGERRAPQDVTRARVVGGTSSLWSGRCGVFDPIDYANRSWVTNSGWPISEQDVNPYYDRAGSMLGLGPSSYRGLPAYAVDDETRRPWDPKVFEPVVFQSSVHDREHTEVVRSFVADGVEGAEHIGVLQHAGTPKPTHFGEAYRAILDAAPNVVLLTNATVTEVLTENDATAVTGVTVASLDGHQVRVNAAMVVLAGGGIDNARLLLASRGSDPRGVGNRHDTVGRYLTDHPFTTIASYRGRGSPALRRRLGHRWVDRSGTRHVYSVGARLTAEFQRNEGLLNGAVHMVEWGHRGTALREAKEVVDQVRQLGIDRRSASTLGAIAVRPDRLAVSAFDRYVLHRPSLTSPDRVDFGCVVEQVNDPDSRVTLSDRLDGLGMPRAAVHWKIADDEFQSMVRIADLFEAELRRLRFDLPDREPWRERGADQWRASVHDMAHPMGSTRMADDPNDGVVDRNLQVHGVRGLYVAGSSVFATSGYMNPTLMLLSLSLRLADHLRAALRPGAAALASSAETTAIAPTALPATATTVPGVRRRLRVGIIGAGDRVRNSHLPVLRALHDEFEIAGIVGGPTRSVAEVTDHTGVRAFATAAELVAETSPDLLIVAVATQVVDTAAPQMVELGVPLLLETPFSWNVRTGRRTLEKIRAAGRLVSVCEQTPFLPIEQLRRHVIELGHLGRVHLVQNDGAYFDYHGVGALRMLLGGGRQPSRAIATRADVVPTGDGEVRRIGTVVYDDGATLHHRSAYAGSTGSVLVQGSKASMVDDTLITVRDGTRTVTRVEREMNESRLAALVLRGIDGEIRWTNPFAGHDFDDDQIGVATMLRGMRDAVLFDVDPPYSAASGLLDMELITAFGHSASRGGRPIPLPLHATVERLRSSDLSEITSKITSRLSR
;
A
#
# COMPACT_ATOMS: atom_id res chain seq x y z
N MET A 1 -36.58 14.73 -13.78
CA MET A 1 -36.14 13.37 -14.11
C MET A 1 -34.64 13.38 -14.04
N PRO A 2 -33.96 12.46 -13.35
CA PRO A 2 -32.53 12.32 -13.58
C PRO A 2 -32.38 11.88 -15.03
N ILE A 3 -31.65 12.68 -15.81
CA ILE A 3 -31.35 12.37 -17.21
C ILE A 3 -30.22 11.33 -17.15
N GLU A 4 -30.51 10.10 -17.59
CA GLU A 4 -29.58 8.97 -17.49
C GLU A 4 -28.90 8.64 -18.84
N ASP A 5 -29.49 9.07 -19.96
CA ASP A 5 -29.07 8.70 -21.31
C ASP A 5 -29.07 9.92 -22.24
N LEU A 6 -27.99 10.11 -22.99
CA LEU A 6 -27.88 11.21 -23.95
C LEU A 6 -28.94 11.13 -25.06
N ARG A 7 -29.38 9.95 -25.44
CA ARG A 7 -30.34 9.73 -26.54
C ARG A 7 -31.75 10.21 -26.20
N ASP A 8 -32.04 10.37 -24.91
CA ASP A 8 -33.33 10.84 -24.42
C ASP A 8 -33.36 12.38 -24.23
N LEU A 9 -32.23 13.06 -24.44
CA LEU A 9 -32.15 14.51 -24.30
C LEU A 9 -32.73 15.23 -25.54
N PRO A 10 -33.51 16.31 -25.34
CA PRO A 10 -33.91 17.16 -26.46
C PRO A 10 -32.70 17.71 -27.21
N LEU A 11 -32.74 17.68 -28.55
CA LEU A 11 -31.71 18.27 -29.40
C LEU A 11 -31.47 19.74 -29.04
N GLY A 12 -30.21 20.13 -28.92
CA GLY A 12 -29.80 21.49 -28.54
C GLY A 12 -29.83 21.79 -27.04
N THR A 13 -30.01 20.78 -26.18
CA THR A 13 -29.84 20.93 -24.73
C THR A 13 -28.37 21.18 -24.40
N ASP A 14 -28.08 22.23 -23.62
CA ASP A 14 -26.78 22.43 -22.98
C ASP A 14 -26.89 22.10 -21.49
N LEU A 15 -25.98 21.26 -20.99
CA LEU A 15 -25.87 20.92 -19.57
C LEU A 15 -24.88 21.86 -18.88
N GLY A 16 -25.20 22.31 -17.67
CA GLY A 16 -24.31 23.14 -16.86
C GLY A 16 -23.88 22.40 -15.61
N ALA A 17 -22.56 22.31 -15.39
CA ALA A 17 -21.96 21.70 -14.22
C ALA A 17 -20.84 22.58 -13.67
N GLU A 18 -20.47 22.39 -12.41
CA GLU A 18 -19.24 22.96 -11.87
C GLU A 18 -18.05 22.03 -12.19
N LEU A 19 -18.32 20.72 -12.21
CA LEU A 19 -17.35 19.67 -12.53
C LEU A 19 -17.94 18.70 -13.57
N CYS A 20 -17.23 18.51 -14.68
CA CYS A 20 -17.51 17.43 -15.63
C CYS A 20 -16.43 16.35 -15.53
N ILE A 21 -16.83 15.08 -15.45
CA ILE A 21 -15.92 13.93 -15.40
C ILE A 21 -16.19 13.06 -16.62
N ALA A 22 -15.20 12.89 -17.49
CA ALA A 22 -15.30 12.14 -18.73
C ALA A 22 -14.80 10.71 -18.55
N GLY A 23 -15.71 9.77 -18.34
CA GLY A 23 -15.47 8.33 -18.18
C GLY A 23 -15.96 7.82 -16.83
N ALA A 24 -16.93 6.90 -16.82
CA ALA A 24 -17.46 6.28 -15.60
C ALA A 24 -16.75 4.94 -15.29
N GLY A 25 -15.43 4.92 -15.43
CA GLY A 25 -14.56 3.85 -14.95
C GLY A 25 -14.21 4.00 -13.46
N ILE A 26 -13.22 3.22 -12.99
CA ILE A 26 -12.74 3.23 -11.59
C ILE A 26 -12.34 4.64 -11.13
N ALA A 27 -11.56 5.37 -11.94
CA ALA A 27 -11.10 6.71 -11.62
C ALA A 27 -12.26 7.72 -11.54
N GLY A 28 -13.15 7.72 -12.55
CA GLY A 28 -14.28 8.65 -12.61
C GLY A 28 -15.31 8.43 -11.50
N PHE A 29 -15.68 7.17 -11.23
CA PHE A 29 -16.50 6.83 -10.06
C PHE A 29 -15.82 7.23 -8.76
N GLY A 30 -14.51 6.94 -8.63
CA GLY A 30 -13.70 7.28 -7.48
C GLY A 30 -13.82 8.76 -7.11
N ILE A 31 -13.74 9.64 -8.12
CA ILE A 31 -13.89 11.10 -7.97
C ILE A 31 -15.33 11.48 -7.70
N ALA A 32 -16.29 11.06 -8.54
CA ALA A 32 -17.69 11.46 -8.45
C ALA A 32 -18.30 11.14 -7.07
N LEU A 33 -17.97 9.98 -6.49
CA LEU A 33 -18.41 9.57 -5.16
C LEU A 33 -17.94 10.51 -4.04
N GLN A 34 -16.90 11.32 -4.25
CA GLN A 34 -16.46 12.30 -3.24
C GLN A 34 -17.30 13.58 -3.22
N PHE A 35 -18.22 13.75 -4.18
CA PHE A 35 -19.05 14.94 -4.34
C PHE A 35 -20.54 14.70 -4.06
N VAL A 36 -20.98 13.46 -3.82
CA VAL A 36 -22.41 13.12 -3.59
C VAL A 36 -23.04 13.86 -2.41
N ASP A 37 -22.26 14.20 -1.40
CA ASP A 37 -22.70 14.93 -0.19
C ASP A 37 -22.29 16.42 -0.24
N THR A 38 -22.23 17.01 -1.43
CA THR A 38 -21.83 18.41 -1.61
C THR A 38 -22.82 19.18 -2.46
N ASP A 39 -22.76 20.51 -2.41
CA ASP A 39 -23.57 21.38 -3.26
C ASP A 39 -23.01 21.52 -4.69
N VAL A 40 -21.86 20.89 -4.98
CA VAL A 40 -21.20 20.96 -6.29
C VAL A 40 -22.00 20.15 -7.31
N ARG A 41 -22.39 20.77 -8.42
CA ARG A 41 -23.04 20.05 -9.53
C ARG A 41 -22.03 19.31 -10.39
N VAL A 42 -22.17 17.98 -10.46
CA VAL A 42 -21.28 17.09 -11.20
C VAL A 42 -22.01 16.42 -12.35
N VAL A 43 -21.41 16.42 -13.54
CA VAL A 43 -21.84 15.57 -14.67
C VAL A 43 -20.77 14.53 -14.94
N LEU A 44 -21.10 13.27 -14.71
CA LEU A 44 -20.26 12.10 -15.01
C LEU A 44 -20.73 11.52 -16.34
N VAL A 45 -19.85 11.52 -17.34
CA VAL A 45 -20.16 11.10 -18.71
C VAL A 45 -19.60 9.69 -18.95
N GLU A 46 -20.38 8.80 -19.56
CA GLU A 46 -19.96 7.46 -19.96
C GLU A 46 -20.31 7.19 -21.41
N SER A 47 -19.33 6.70 -22.18
CA SER A 47 -19.50 6.38 -23.60
C SER A 47 -20.52 5.28 -23.83
N GLY A 48 -20.55 4.27 -22.96
CA GLY A 48 -21.50 3.16 -23.03
C GLY A 48 -22.71 3.28 -22.12
N GLY A 49 -23.54 2.24 -22.17
CA GLY A 49 -24.69 2.05 -21.29
C GLY A 49 -24.35 1.21 -20.06
N ASN A 50 -25.35 0.54 -19.52
CA ASN A 50 -25.22 -0.36 -18.36
C ASN A 50 -24.79 -1.78 -18.73
N GLU A 51 -24.95 -2.12 -20.00
CA GLU A 51 -24.53 -3.38 -20.59
C GLU A 51 -23.57 -3.07 -21.75
N ARG A 52 -22.72 -4.06 -22.09
CA ARG A 52 -21.79 -3.91 -23.20
C ARG A 52 -22.55 -3.92 -24.52
N ASP A 53 -22.28 -2.92 -25.35
CA ASP A 53 -22.81 -2.82 -26.71
C ASP A 53 -21.64 -2.94 -27.71
N PRO A 54 -21.63 -3.94 -28.60
CA PRO A 54 -20.57 -4.12 -29.60
C PRO A 54 -20.31 -2.88 -30.46
N ALA A 55 -21.34 -2.09 -30.79
CA ALA A 55 -21.19 -0.89 -31.62
C ALA A 55 -20.45 0.23 -30.85
N VAL A 56 -20.71 0.35 -29.54
CA VAL A 56 -19.99 1.30 -28.69
C VAL A 56 -18.57 0.81 -28.41
N GLU A 57 -18.38 -0.50 -28.21
CA GLU A 57 -17.05 -1.08 -27.98
C GLU A 57 -16.11 -0.90 -29.18
N ASP A 58 -16.63 -0.84 -30.42
CA ASP A 58 -15.85 -0.52 -31.63
C ASP A 58 -15.16 0.86 -31.53
N LEU A 59 -15.67 1.79 -30.71
CA LEU A 59 -15.00 3.07 -30.45
C LEU A 59 -13.67 2.93 -29.67
N SER A 60 -13.43 1.77 -29.04
CA SER A 60 -12.18 1.43 -28.37
C SER A 60 -11.12 0.85 -29.32
N GLU A 61 -11.48 0.53 -30.56
CA GLU A 61 -10.56 -0.03 -31.55
C GLU A 61 -9.35 0.88 -31.79
N ILE A 62 -8.20 0.25 -32.01
CA ILE A 62 -6.92 0.94 -32.18
C ILE A 62 -6.21 0.48 -33.45
N ASP A 63 -5.33 1.33 -33.93
CA ASP A 63 -4.34 1.01 -34.95
C ASP A 63 -3.04 0.64 -34.22
N SER A 64 -2.85 -0.64 -33.92
CA SER A 64 -1.61 -1.10 -33.27
C SER A 64 -0.48 -1.18 -34.29
N THR A 65 0.53 -0.32 -34.15
CA THR A 65 1.67 -0.21 -35.08
C THR A 65 3.02 -0.59 -34.46
N GLY A 66 3.05 -0.90 -33.16
CA GLY A 66 4.23 -1.34 -32.41
C GLY A 66 4.21 -2.83 -32.08
N GLU A 67 4.72 -3.17 -30.90
CA GLU A 67 4.73 -4.52 -30.34
C GLU A 67 3.32 -5.10 -30.20
N ARG A 68 3.23 -6.44 -30.16
CA ARG A 68 1.95 -7.16 -30.08
C ARG A 68 1.20 -6.77 -28.81
N ARG A 69 -0.08 -6.42 -28.98
CA ARG A 69 -1.00 -6.10 -27.88
C ARG A 69 -2.16 -7.07 -27.76
N ALA A 70 -2.75 -7.13 -26.57
CA ALA A 70 -3.99 -7.86 -26.34
C ALA A 70 -5.17 -7.19 -27.08
N PRO A 71 -6.17 -7.96 -27.54
CA PRO A 71 -7.35 -7.41 -28.20
C PRO A 71 -8.11 -6.42 -27.29
N GLN A 72 -8.66 -5.35 -27.87
CA GLN A 72 -9.22 -4.25 -27.08
C GLN A 72 -10.56 -4.60 -26.41
N ASP A 73 -11.36 -5.46 -27.05
CA ASP A 73 -12.66 -5.95 -26.59
C ASP A 73 -12.60 -6.82 -25.31
N VAL A 74 -11.42 -7.30 -24.93
CA VAL A 74 -11.19 -8.09 -23.71
C VAL A 74 -10.33 -7.37 -22.67
N THR A 75 -9.85 -6.17 -22.97
CA THR A 75 -8.96 -5.38 -22.09
C THR A 75 -9.54 -4.04 -21.68
N ARG A 76 -10.50 -3.52 -22.45
CA ARG A 76 -11.20 -2.26 -22.21
C ARG A 76 -12.69 -2.49 -22.35
N ALA A 77 -13.47 -1.73 -21.58
CA ALA A 77 -14.91 -1.79 -21.64
C ALA A 77 -15.49 -0.37 -21.61
N ARG A 78 -16.37 -0.08 -22.56
CA ARG A 78 -17.20 1.12 -22.60
C ARG A 78 -18.58 0.78 -22.04
N VAL A 79 -18.68 0.82 -20.72
CA VAL A 79 -19.87 0.49 -19.92
C VAL A 79 -19.74 1.20 -18.58
N VAL A 80 -20.85 1.45 -17.88
CA VAL A 80 -20.82 1.99 -16.52
C VAL A 80 -20.00 1.06 -15.61
N GLY A 81 -18.91 1.58 -15.04
CA GLY A 81 -17.90 0.84 -14.28
C GLY A 81 -16.59 0.60 -15.05
N GLY A 82 -16.59 0.78 -16.37
CA GLY A 82 -15.43 0.61 -17.25
C GLY A 82 -14.77 -0.75 -17.11
N THR A 83 -13.43 -0.79 -17.14
CA THR A 83 -12.63 -2.03 -17.04
C THR A 83 -12.80 -2.79 -15.71
N SER A 84 -13.45 -2.20 -14.68
CA SER A 84 -13.82 -2.98 -13.48
C SER A 84 -14.84 -4.09 -13.75
N SER A 85 -15.43 -4.10 -14.95
CA SER A 85 -16.28 -5.19 -15.46
C SER A 85 -15.50 -6.41 -16.01
N LEU A 86 -14.21 -6.23 -16.34
CA LEU A 86 -13.39 -7.25 -17.01
C LEU A 86 -12.16 -7.69 -16.21
N TRP A 87 -11.67 -6.84 -15.30
CA TRP A 87 -10.42 -7.05 -14.57
C TRP A 87 -10.43 -8.26 -13.61
N SER A 88 -9.24 -8.67 -13.17
CA SER A 88 -9.06 -9.78 -12.23
C SER A 88 -9.13 -9.40 -10.75
N GLY A 89 -9.13 -8.11 -10.44
CA GLY A 89 -9.13 -7.60 -9.06
C GLY A 89 -7.80 -7.68 -8.33
N ARG A 90 -6.69 -8.02 -8.98
CA ARG A 90 -5.39 -8.06 -8.31
C ARG A 90 -4.84 -6.65 -8.09
N CYS A 91 -4.49 -6.35 -6.85
CA CYS A 91 -3.99 -5.06 -6.40
C CYS A 91 -2.70 -5.20 -5.59
N GLY A 92 -1.88 -4.16 -5.61
CA GLY A 92 -0.71 -4.00 -4.75
C GLY A 92 -0.23 -2.55 -4.76
N VAL A 93 0.81 -2.25 -3.98
CA VAL A 93 1.38 -0.90 -3.85
C VAL A 93 2.71 -0.81 -4.54
N PHE A 94 3.02 0.40 -5.01
CA PHE A 94 4.30 0.71 -5.64
C PHE A 94 5.41 0.66 -4.59
N ASP A 95 6.58 0.19 -5.00
CA ASP A 95 7.74 0.17 -4.12
C ASP A 95 8.29 1.60 -3.95
N PRO A 96 8.99 1.91 -2.84
CA PRO A 96 9.64 3.22 -2.67
C PRO A 96 10.57 3.60 -3.83
N ILE A 97 11.20 2.60 -4.47
CA ILE A 97 12.09 2.79 -5.64
C ILE A 97 11.34 3.23 -6.91
N ASP A 98 10.04 2.95 -7.03
CA ASP A 98 9.25 3.32 -8.21
C ASP A 98 9.04 4.85 -8.28
N TYR A 99 8.99 5.52 -7.13
CA TYR A 99 8.88 6.98 -7.00
C TYR A 99 10.20 7.71 -7.25
N ALA A 100 11.33 7.03 -7.01
CA ALA A 100 12.65 7.64 -7.04
C ALA A 100 13.14 7.93 -8.46
N ASN A 101 13.92 9.00 -8.60
CA ASN A 101 14.74 9.20 -9.78
C ASN A 101 15.88 8.16 -9.77
N ARG A 102 16.04 7.41 -10.86
CA ARG A 102 17.04 6.35 -11.00
C ARG A 102 17.92 6.65 -12.21
N SER A 103 19.20 6.89 -11.96
CA SER A 103 20.16 7.25 -13.01
C SER A 103 20.35 6.18 -14.10
N TRP A 104 19.95 4.93 -13.84
CA TRP A 104 19.98 3.83 -14.80
C TRP A 104 18.62 3.53 -15.45
N VAL A 105 17.55 4.23 -15.05
CA VAL A 105 16.22 4.10 -15.68
C VAL A 105 15.84 5.46 -16.27
N THR A 106 15.95 5.55 -17.60
CA THR A 106 15.71 6.77 -18.36
C THR A 106 14.33 7.37 -18.06
N ASN A 107 14.28 8.70 -17.86
CA ASN A 107 13.07 9.48 -17.59
C ASN A 107 12.24 8.99 -16.38
N SER A 108 12.89 8.38 -15.38
CA SER A 108 12.27 7.97 -14.12
C SER A 108 12.19 9.11 -13.10
N GLY A 109 11.41 8.90 -12.04
CA GLY A 109 11.21 9.87 -10.96
C GLY A 109 9.82 10.51 -11.00
N TRP A 110 9.14 10.48 -9.86
CA TRP A 110 7.84 11.13 -9.67
C TRP A 110 8.04 12.53 -9.05
N PRO A 111 7.20 13.52 -9.40
CA PRO A 111 7.19 14.82 -8.73
C PRO A 111 6.42 14.79 -7.38
N ILE A 112 6.01 13.60 -6.93
CA ILE A 112 5.40 13.31 -5.64
C ILE A 112 6.10 12.11 -4.99
N SER A 113 6.02 12.01 -3.67
CA SER A 113 6.58 10.92 -2.89
C SER A 113 5.53 9.84 -2.59
N GLU A 114 6.00 8.67 -2.14
CA GLU A 114 5.15 7.60 -1.60
C GLU A 114 4.19 8.12 -0.50
N GLN A 115 4.67 9.06 0.32
CA GLN A 115 3.92 9.61 1.46
C GLN A 115 2.74 10.50 1.03
N ASP A 116 2.84 11.13 -0.14
CA ASP A 116 1.75 11.92 -0.70
C ASP A 116 0.57 11.04 -1.14
N VAL A 117 0.83 9.74 -1.37
CA VAL A 117 -0.15 8.76 -1.86
C VAL A 117 -0.62 7.83 -0.75
N ASN A 118 0.24 7.52 0.23
CA ASN A 118 -0.04 6.56 1.29
C ASN A 118 -1.41 6.74 1.99
N PRO A 119 -1.87 7.96 2.35
CA PRO A 119 -3.20 8.16 2.95
C PRO A 119 -4.38 7.74 2.07
N TYR A 120 -4.16 7.68 0.75
CA TYR A 120 -5.18 7.35 -0.23
C TYR A 120 -5.21 5.86 -0.57
N TYR A 121 -4.17 5.07 -0.23
CA TYR A 121 -4.20 3.63 -0.43
C TYR A 121 -5.27 2.95 0.42
N ASP A 122 -5.49 3.39 1.65
CA ASP A 122 -6.50 2.79 2.52
C ASP A 122 -7.92 3.15 2.07
N ARG A 123 -8.16 4.41 1.68
CA ARG A 123 -9.44 4.86 1.11
C ARG A 123 -9.77 4.11 -0.19
N ALA A 124 -8.80 4.04 -1.11
CA ALA A 124 -8.94 3.32 -2.36
C ALA A 124 -9.13 1.81 -2.12
N GLY A 125 -8.37 1.24 -1.20
CA GLY A 125 -8.47 -0.16 -0.81
C GLY A 125 -9.86 -0.54 -0.33
N SER A 126 -10.47 0.28 0.52
CA SER A 126 -11.86 0.10 0.97
C SER A 126 -12.85 0.06 -0.20
N MET A 127 -12.72 0.98 -1.17
CA MET A 127 -13.57 1.03 -2.37
C MET A 127 -13.32 -0.16 -3.33
N LEU A 128 -12.16 -0.77 -3.26
CA LEU A 128 -11.80 -1.94 -4.06
C LEU A 128 -12.10 -3.25 -3.30
N GLY A 129 -12.72 -3.20 -2.12
CA GLY A 129 -13.00 -4.39 -1.31
C GLY A 129 -11.75 -5.10 -0.80
N LEU A 130 -10.67 -4.33 -0.62
CA LEU A 130 -9.38 -4.82 -0.18
C LEU A 130 -9.34 -4.90 1.34
N GLY A 131 -8.80 -6.02 1.80
CA GLY A 131 -8.44 -6.30 3.18
C GLY A 131 -7.33 -5.35 3.62
N PRO A 132 -7.49 -4.64 4.73
CA PRO A 132 -6.52 -3.61 5.06
C PRO A 132 -5.25 -4.24 5.67
N SER A 133 -4.10 -3.53 5.74
CA SER A 133 -2.69 -4.01 6.01
C SER A 133 -1.97 -4.75 4.89
N SER A 134 -2.61 -5.04 3.78
CA SER A 134 -2.00 -5.89 2.75
C SER A 134 -0.90 -5.26 1.90
N TYR A 135 -0.72 -3.94 2.03
CA TYR A 135 0.09 -3.16 1.10
C TYR A 135 1.34 -2.51 1.71
N ARG A 136 1.41 -2.35 3.04
CA ARG A 136 2.53 -1.69 3.73
C ARG A 136 3.52 -2.68 4.37
N GLY A 137 3.42 -3.95 4.00
CA GLY A 137 4.27 -5.03 4.49
C GLY A 137 3.54 -6.38 4.53
N LEU A 138 4.29 -7.48 4.54
CA LEU A 138 3.72 -8.79 4.82
C LEU A 138 3.13 -8.79 6.24
N PRO A 139 1.85 -9.15 6.43
CA PRO A 139 1.33 -9.37 7.76
C PRO A 139 2.16 -10.44 8.47
N ALA A 140 2.55 -10.24 9.73
CA ALA A 140 3.45 -11.16 10.43
C ALA A 140 2.93 -12.62 10.44
N TYR A 141 1.61 -12.79 10.47
CA TYR A 141 0.92 -14.08 10.39
C TYR A 141 0.85 -14.68 8.98
N ALA A 142 1.07 -13.90 7.92
CA ALA A 142 1.19 -14.39 6.55
C ALA A 142 2.56 -15.04 6.27
N VAL A 143 3.55 -14.75 7.13
CA VAL A 143 4.94 -15.24 7.07
C VAL A 143 5.24 -16.30 8.12
N ASP A 144 4.35 -16.48 9.11
CA ASP A 144 4.50 -17.51 10.15
C ASP A 144 4.27 -18.91 9.56
N ASP A 145 5.33 -19.41 8.95
CA ASP A 145 5.61 -20.82 8.90
C ASP A 145 7.01 -20.95 9.51
N GLU A 146 7.11 -21.42 10.77
CA GLU A 146 8.37 -21.76 11.46
C GLU A 146 9.26 -22.73 10.64
N THR A 147 8.77 -23.22 9.49
CA THR A 147 9.38 -24.31 8.73
C THR A 147 10.17 -23.94 7.47
N ARG A 148 10.47 -22.67 7.13
CA ARG A 148 11.27 -22.38 5.90
C ARG A 148 12.30 -21.24 6.00
N ARG A 149 13.50 -21.51 5.46
CA ARG A 149 14.59 -20.54 5.29
C ARG A 149 14.11 -19.29 4.53
N PRO A 150 14.47 -18.07 4.96
CA PRO A 150 14.09 -16.84 4.27
C PRO A 150 14.75 -16.76 2.88
N TRP A 151 14.18 -15.93 1.99
CA TRP A 151 14.83 -15.55 0.73
C TRP A 151 16.23 -14.98 1.00
N ASP A 152 17.17 -15.00 0.05
CA ASP A 152 18.42 -14.24 0.20
C ASP A 152 18.06 -12.76 0.24
N PRO A 153 18.17 -12.09 1.41
CA PRO A 153 17.71 -10.72 1.57
C PRO A 153 18.59 -9.71 0.83
N LYS A 154 19.70 -10.16 0.21
CA LYS A 154 20.49 -9.34 -0.71
C LYS A 154 19.84 -9.22 -2.09
N VAL A 155 19.09 -10.25 -2.50
CA VAL A 155 18.59 -10.39 -3.87
C VAL A 155 17.09 -10.19 -3.93
N PHE A 156 16.35 -10.88 -3.05
CA PHE A 156 14.88 -10.89 -3.10
C PHE A 156 14.25 -10.38 -1.82
N GLU A 157 13.19 -9.62 -2.01
CA GLU A 157 12.19 -9.30 -1.01
C GLU A 157 10.86 -9.94 -1.40
N PRO A 158 10.04 -10.35 -0.42
CA PRO A 158 8.70 -10.79 -0.72
C PRO A 158 7.82 -9.60 -1.12
N VAL A 159 6.93 -9.83 -2.08
CA VAL A 159 5.87 -8.89 -2.47
C VAL A 159 4.51 -9.53 -2.24
N VAL A 160 3.53 -8.74 -1.79
CA VAL A 160 2.15 -9.19 -1.56
C VAL A 160 1.24 -8.58 -2.62
N PHE A 161 0.39 -9.43 -3.19
CA PHE A 161 -0.74 -9.00 -3.98
C PHE A 161 -2.02 -9.42 -3.26
N GLN A 162 -3.06 -8.62 -3.39
CA GLN A 162 -4.37 -8.91 -2.85
C GLN A 162 -5.43 -8.92 -3.94
N SER A 163 -6.42 -9.80 -3.79
CA SER A 163 -7.62 -9.78 -4.61
C SER A 163 -8.71 -8.88 -4.03
N SER A 164 -9.26 -8.02 -4.87
CA SER A 164 -10.50 -7.27 -4.69
C SER A 164 -11.69 -8.19 -4.43
N VAL A 165 -12.62 -7.75 -3.58
CA VAL A 165 -13.81 -8.51 -3.19
C VAL A 165 -15.04 -7.61 -3.24
N HIS A 166 -15.98 -7.92 -4.12
CA HIS A 166 -17.17 -7.10 -4.34
C HIS A 166 -18.15 -7.09 -3.15
N ASP A 167 -18.37 -8.25 -2.51
CA ASP A 167 -19.46 -8.42 -1.55
C ASP A 167 -19.00 -9.08 -0.23
N ARG A 168 -19.41 -8.49 0.89
CA ARG A 168 -19.05 -8.96 2.26
C ARG A 168 -19.85 -10.19 2.67
N GLU A 169 -21.03 -10.41 2.07
CA GLU A 169 -21.97 -11.46 2.49
C GLU A 169 -21.89 -12.74 1.63
N HIS A 170 -21.33 -12.67 0.42
CA HIS A 170 -21.28 -13.79 -0.51
C HIS A 170 -19.89 -14.01 -1.11
N THR A 171 -19.10 -14.89 -0.49
CA THR A 171 -17.88 -15.43 -1.12
C THR A 171 -18.24 -16.52 -2.14
N GLU A 172 -18.95 -16.16 -3.21
CA GLU A 172 -18.92 -17.01 -4.39
C GLU A 172 -17.53 -16.91 -5.01
N VAL A 173 -16.72 -17.97 -4.81
CA VAL A 173 -15.44 -18.13 -5.50
C VAL A 173 -15.73 -18.15 -6.99
N VAL A 174 -15.25 -17.13 -7.72
CA VAL A 174 -15.55 -17.02 -9.14
C VAL A 174 -14.96 -18.19 -9.90
N ARG A 175 -15.77 -18.72 -10.82
CA ARG A 175 -15.35 -19.72 -11.80
C ARG A 175 -14.67 -19.05 -12.99
N SER A 176 -13.52 -18.41 -12.78
CA SER A 176 -12.71 -17.88 -13.89
C SER A 176 -11.59 -18.86 -14.18
N PHE A 177 -11.86 -19.82 -15.07
CA PHE A 177 -10.82 -20.65 -15.64
C PHE A 177 -10.49 -20.08 -17.00
N VAL A 178 -9.20 -20.04 -17.29
CA VAL A 178 -8.75 -20.06 -18.67
C VAL A 178 -8.89 -21.51 -19.07
N ALA A 179 -9.97 -21.84 -19.77
CA ALA A 179 -10.05 -23.15 -20.39
C ALA A 179 -8.95 -23.21 -21.46
N ASP A 180 -8.13 -24.27 -21.43
CA ASP A 180 -7.29 -24.63 -22.57
C ASP A 180 -8.23 -24.84 -23.76
N GLY A 181 -8.33 -23.84 -24.65
CA GLY A 181 -9.19 -23.88 -25.83
C GLY A 181 -10.15 -22.71 -26.05
N VAL A 182 -10.13 -21.63 -25.25
CA VAL A 182 -10.71 -20.35 -25.70
C VAL A 182 -9.62 -19.62 -26.48
N GLU A 183 -9.73 -19.61 -27.81
CA GLU A 183 -8.86 -18.79 -28.69
C GLU A 183 -8.83 -17.36 -28.15
N GLY A 184 -7.64 -16.87 -27.80
CA GLY A 184 -7.42 -15.54 -27.24
C GLY A 184 -7.41 -15.44 -25.71
N ALA A 185 -7.98 -16.41 -24.97
CA ALA A 185 -7.92 -16.40 -23.50
C ALA A 185 -6.55 -16.85 -22.95
N GLU A 186 -5.76 -17.57 -23.75
CA GLU A 186 -4.36 -17.86 -23.46
C GLU A 186 -3.50 -16.58 -23.28
N HIS A 187 -3.94 -15.45 -23.83
CA HIS A 187 -3.19 -14.18 -23.79
C HIS A 187 -3.45 -13.34 -22.53
N ILE A 188 -4.59 -13.53 -21.85
CA ILE A 188 -4.99 -12.75 -20.65
C ILE A 188 -5.10 -13.66 -19.42
N GLY A 189 -4.99 -14.97 -19.63
CA GLY A 189 -5.24 -15.98 -18.63
C GLY A 189 -4.34 -15.95 -17.39
N VAL A 190 -3.20 -15.28 -17.50
CA VAL A 190 -2.27 -14.96 -16.41
C VAL A 190 -2.96 -14.20 -15.26
N LEU A 191 -4.02 -13.45 -15.56
CA LEU A 191 -4.71 -12.60 -14.59
C LEU A 191 -5.77 -13.34 -13.78
N GLN A 192 -6.25 -14.52 -14.20
CA GLN A 192 -7.38 -15.20 -13.55
C GLN A 192 -6.90 -16.35 -12.65
N HIS A 193 -6.80 -16.06 -11.36
CA HIS A 193 -6.31 -16.98 -10.36
C HIS A 193 -7.43 -17.85 -9.77
N ALA A 194 -7.22 -19.17 -9.69
CA ALA A 194 -8.17 -20.06 -9.02
C ALA A 194 -8.28 -19.73 -7.52
N GLY A 195 -9.52 -19.63 -7.02
CA GLY A 195 -9.80 -19.41 -5.61
C GLY A 195 -9.96 -17.94 -5.19
N THR A 196 -10.04 -17.01 -6.14
CA THR A 196 -10.33 -15.60 -5.88
C THR A 196 -11.84 -15.29 -5.93
N PRO A 197 -12.34 -14.35 -5.09
CA PRO A 197 -13.72 -13.85 -5.17
C PRO A 197 -13.99 -13.06 -6.46
N LYS A 198 -15.27 -12.72 -6.70
CA LYS A 198 -15.64 -11.74 -7.75
C LYS A 198 -15.03 -10.39 -7.36
N PRO A 199 -14.20 -9.79 -8.24
CA PRO A 199 -13.62 -8.49 -7.96
C PRO A 199 -14.70 -7.40 -8.00
N THR A 200 -14.44 -6.28 -7.34
CA THR A 200 -15.39 -5.16 -7.28
C THR A 200 -15.65 -4.60 -8.66
N HIS A 201 -16.90 -4.71 -9.12
CA HIS A 201 -17.39 -3.98 -10.28
C HIS A 201 -17.96 -2.64 -9.82
N PHE A 202 -17.40 -1.51 -10.25
CA PHE A 202 -17.76 -0.20 -9.72
C PHE A 202 -19.19 0.23 -10.09
N GLY A 203 -19.65 -0.11 -11.30
CA GLY A 203 -21.05 0.10 -11.69
C GLY A 203 -22.04 -0.62 -10.77
N GLU A 204 -21.91 -1.94 -10.60
CA GLU A 204 -22.70 -2.73 -9.65
C GLU A 204 -22.59 -2.23 -8.20
N ALA A 205 -21.38 -1.85 -7.75
CA ALA A 205 -21.12 -1.53 -6.33
C ALA A 205 -21.62 -0.14 -5.92
N TYR A 206 -21.51 0.85 -6.81
CA TYR A 206 -21.61 2.26 -6.41
C TYR A 206 -22.62 3.08 -7.20
N ARG A 207 -23.15 2.58 -8.31
CA ARG A 207 -24.11 3.34 -9.13
C ARG A 207 -25.32 3.80 -8.32
N ALA A 208 -25.90 2.93 -7.49
CA ALA A 208 -27.07 3.27 -6.68
C ALA A 208 -26.83 4.49 -5.75
N ILE A 209 -25.57 4.72 -5.34
CA ILE A 209 -25.19 5.89 -4.53
C ILE A 209 -25.20 7.15 -5.39
N LEU A 210 -24.69 7.09 -6.62
CA LEU A 210 -24.72 8.21 -7.56
C LEU A 210 -26.14 8.54 -8.00
N ASP A 211 -26.96 7.53 -8.31
CA ASP A 211 -28.36 7.71 -8.74
C ASP A 211 -29.22 8.35 -7.62
N ALA A 212 -28.87 8.12 -6.36
CA ALA A 212 -29.53 8.73 -5.21
C ALA A 212 -29.06 10.18 -4.94
N ALA A 213 -27.93 10.62 -5.52
CA ALA A 213 -27.36 11.94 -5.27
C ALA A 213 -27.98 12.99 -6.20
N PRO A 214 -28.69 14.01 -5.68
CA PRO A 214 -29.42 14.97 -6.51
C PRO A 214 -28.51 15.93 -7.29
N ASN A 215 -27.25 16.07 -6.89
CA ASN A 215 -26.26 16.96 -7.49
C ASN A 215 -25.33 16.27 -8.49
N VAL A 216 -25.43 14.94 -8.66
CA VAL A 216 -24.61 14.17 -9.60
C VAL A 216 -25.50 13.62 -10.72
N VAL A 217 -25.11 13.84 -11.97
CA VAL A 217 -25.79 13.30 -13.15
C VAL A 217 -24.86 12.32 -13.85
N LEU A 218 -25.23 11.04 -13.90
CA LEU A 218 -24.56 10.04 -14.75
C LEU A 218 -25.23 10.03 -16.13
N LEU A 219 -24.52 10.53 -17.14
CA LEU A 219 -24.97 10.58 -18.53
C LEU A 219 -24.35 9.44 -19.33
N THR A 220 -25.14 8.41 -19.63
CA THR A 220 -24.71 7.23 -20.41
C THR A 220 -24.91 7.41 -21.90
N ASN A 221 -24.32 6.50 -22.70
CA ASN A 221 -24.32 6.53 -24.16
C ASN A 221 -23.81 7.87 -24.73
N ALA A 222 -22.89 8.51 -24.00
CA ALA A 222 -22.38 9.84 -24.23
C ALA A 222 -20.86 9.78 -24.36
N THR A 223 -20.37 9.82 -25.60
CA THR A 223 -18.94 9.81 -25.86
C THR A 223 -18.44 11.25 -25.96
N VAL A 224 -17.44 11.61 -25.13
CA VAL A 224 -16.79 12.91 -25.28
C VAL A 224 -16.01 12.93 -26.59
N THR A 225 -16.32 13.91 -27.45
CA THR A 225 -15.71 14.08 -28.77
C THR A 225 -14.78 15.30 -28.83
N GLU A 226 -14.95 16.28 -27.95
CA GLU A 226 -14.07 17.45 -27.90
C GLU A 226 -14.01 18.04 -26.49
N VAL A 227 -12.82 18.45 -26.06
CA VAL A 227 -12.59 19.31 -24.90
C VAL A 227 -12.62 20.76 -25.36
N LEU A 228 -13.56 21.54 -24.80
CA LEU A 228 -13.77 22.95 -25.14
C LEU A 228 -12.90 23.83 -24.26
N THR A 229 -12.28 24.85 -24.86
CA THR A 229 -11.42 25.81 -24.15
C THR A 229 -11.75 27.24 -24.56
N GLU A 230 -11.20 28.21 -23.82
CA GLU A 230 -11.15 29.60 -24.27
C GLU A 230 -10.36 29.71 -25.60
N ASN A 231 -10.51 30.82 -26.32
CA ASN A 231 -9.91 31.00 -27.65
C ASN A 231 -8.37 30.91 -27.65
N ASP A 232 -7.72 31.18 -26.51
CA ASP A 232 -6.28 31.08 -26.34
C ASP A 232 -5.81 29.71 -25.81
N ALA A 233 -6.75 28.77 -25.64
CA ALA A 233 -6.57 27.43 -25.08
C ALA A 233 -5.93 27.40 -23.66
N THR A 234 -6.07 28.45 -22.87
CA THR A 234 -5.47 28.53 -21.52
C THR A 234 -6.39 28.07 -20.39
N ALA A 235 -7.68 27.88 -20.66
CA ALA A 235 -8.64 27.41 -19.68
C ALA A 235 -9.75 26.58 -20.34
N VAL A 236 -10.24 25.57 -19.63
CA VAL A 236 -11.35 24.73 -20.08
C VAL A 236 -12.69 25.44 -19.86
N THR A 237 -13.63 25.22 -20.78
CA THR A 237 -15.00 25.75 -20.71
C THR A 237 -16.07 24.66 -20.70
N GLY A 238 -15.70 23.43 -21.06
CA GLY A 238 -16.61 22.29 -21.05
C GLY A 238 -16.15 21.17 -21.97
N VAL A 239 -17.10 20.32 -22.35
CA VAL A 239 -16.91 19.24 -23.33
C VAL A 239 -18.10 19.13 -24.28
N THR A 240 -17.83 18.67 -25.51
CA THR A 240 -18.87 18.21 -26.44
C THR A 240 -19.02 16.70 -26.30
N VAL A 241 -20.26 16.23 -26.14
CA VAL A 241 -20.57 14.79 -26.03
C VAL A 241 -21.53 14.37 -27.14
N ALA A 242 -21.32 13.18 -27.68
CA ALA A 242 -22.11 12.64 -28.79
C ALA A 242 -22.41 11.15 -28.58
N SER A 243 -23.58 10.72 -29.05
CA SER A 243 -23.99 9.32 -29.15
C SER A 243 -23.83 8.83 -30.59
N LEU A 244 -23.76 7.50 -30.77
CA LEU A 244 -23.64 6.88 -32.11
C LEU A 244 -24.85 7.11 -33.02
N ASP A 245 -26.01 7.43 -32.46
CA ASP A 245 -27.23 7.75 -33.23
C ASP A 245 -27.31 9.24 -33.63
N GLY A 246 -26.29 10.04 -33.30
CA GLY A 246 -26.14 11.42 -33.77
C GLY A 246 -26.67 12.49 -32.82
N HIS A 247 -27.12 12.15 -31.59
CA HIS A 247 -27.39 13.17 -30.58
C HIS A 247 -26.09 13.80 -30.11
N GLN A 248 -26.09 15.13 -29.97
CA GLN A 248 -24.93 15.90 -29.54
C GLN A 248 -25.37 17.02 -28.60
N VAL A 249 -24.68 17.15 -27.46
CA VAL A 249 -24.90 18.22 -26.47
C VAL A 249 -23.58 18.76 -25.95
N ARG A 250 -23.59 19.96 -25.37
CA ARG A 250 -22.45 20.52 -24.66
C ARG A 250 -22.66 20.42 -23.16
N VAL A 251 -21.61 20.02 -22.44
CA VAL A 251 -21.54 20.11 -20.99
C VAL A 251 -20.60 21.25 -20.64
N ASN A 252 -21.15 22.39 -20.25
CA ASN A 252 -20.40 23.56 -19.81
C ASN A 252 -19.93 23.34 -18.37
N ALA A 253 -18.62 23.41 -18.15
CA ALA A 253 -18.01 23.22 -16.83
C ALA A 253 -16.70 23.99 -16.69
N ALA A 254 -16.50 24.64 -15.54
CA ALA A 254 -15.27 25.36 -15.23
C ALA A 254 -14.11 24.41 -14.86
N MET A 255 -14.42 23.17 -14.50
CA MET A 255 -13.46 22.10 -14.28
C MET A 255 -13.88 20.84 -15.03
N VAL A 256 -12.93 20.22 -15.74
CA VAL A 256 -13.11 18.99 -16.49
C VAL A 256 -12.03 17.99 -16.09
N VAL A 257 -12.42 16.75 -15.79
CA VAL A 257 -11.50 15.64 -15.54
C VAL A 257 -11.65 14.60 -16.65
N LEU A 258 -10.55 14.28 -17.33
CA LEU A 258 -10.50 13.18 -18.30
C LEU A 258 -10.14 11.88 -17.60
N ALA A 259 -11.04 10.90 -17.61
CA ALA A 259 -10.91 9.62 -16.92
C ALA A 259 -11.10 8.42 -17.88
N GLY A 260 -10.74 8.58 -19.16
CA GLY A 260 -10.80 7.57 -20.22
C GLY A 260 -9.66 6.53 -20.21
N GLY A 261 -8.79 6.56 -19.20
CA GLY A 261 -7.74 5.56 -19.00
C GLY A 261 -6.46 5.79 -19.80
N GLY A 262 -5.69 4.72 -19.99
CA GLY A 262 -4.32 4.75 -20.52
C GLY A 262 -4.19 5.21 -21.98
N ILE A 263 -5.25 5.15 -22.78
CA ILE A 263 -5.21 5.42 -24.23
C ILE A 263 -6.14 6.59 -24.59
N ASP A 264 -7.42 6.53 -24.20
CA ASP A 264 -8.40 7.53 -24.64
C ASP A 264 -8.15 8.92 -24.08
N ASN A 265 -7.50 9.07 -22.91
CA ASN A 265 -7.10 10.39 -22.39
C ASN A 265 -6.18 11.10 -23.38
N ALA A 266 -5.11 10.43 -23.83
CA ALA A 266 -4.17 10.99 -24.80
C ALA A 266 -4.84 11.22 -26.16
N ARG A 267 -5.62 10.25 -26.64
CA ARG A 267 -6.37 10.36 -27.91
C ARG A 267 -7.29 11.58 -27.91
N LEU A 268 -8.08 11.78 -26.86
CA LEU A 268 -9.05 12.88 -26.76
C LEU A 268 -8.36 14.24 -26.70
N LEU A 269 -7.26 14.37 -25.94
CA LEU A 269 -6.46 15.59 -25.91
C LEU A 269 -5.90 15.93 -27.31
N LEU A 270 -5.33 14.95 -28.01
CA LEU A 270 -4.79 15.12 -29.37
C LEU A 270 -5.87 15.46 -30.42
N ALA A 271 -7.06 14.89 -30.28
CA ALA A 271 -8.17 15.09 -31.21
C ALA A 271 -8.95 16.39 -30.96
N SER A 272 -8.89 16.96 -29.75
CA SER A 272 -9.52 18.22 -29.39
C SER A 272 -8.72 19.41 -29.93
N ARG A 273 -8.95 19.76 -31.20
CA ARG A 273 -8.14 20.72 -31.98
C ARG A 273 -8.78 22.10 -32.18
N GLY A 274 -9.90 22.39 -31.52
CA GLY A 274 -10.66 23.64 -31.72
C GLY A 274 -9.82 24.90 -31.58
N SER A 275 -9.28 25.17 -30.37
CA SER A 275 -8.47 26.36 -30.09
C SER A 275 -6.95 26.14 -30.24
N ASP A 276 -6.47 24.89 -30.25
CA ASP A 276 -5.07 24.55 -30.49
C ASP A 276 -4.97 23.45 -31.57
N PRO A 277 -4.42 23.75 -32.77
CA PRO A 277 -4.37 22.77 -33.86
C PRO A 277 -3.51 21.54 -33.55
N ARG A 278 -2.67 21.57 -32.51
CA ARG A 278 -1.86 20.43 -32.05
C ARG A 278 -2.61 19.49 -31.10
N GLY A 279 -3.82 19.87 -30.67
CA GLY A 279 -4.54 19.24 -29.58
C GLY A 279 -4.34 20.00 -28.26
N VAL A 280 -5.41 20.10 -27.46
CA VAL A 280 -5.36 20.79 -26.16
C VAL A 280 -4.33 20.16 -25.23
N GLY A 281 -3.56 21.00 -24.53
CA GLY A 281 -2.48 20.55 -23.62
C GLY A 281 -1.22 20.04 -24.33
N ASN A 282 -1.18 19.93 -25.66
CA ASN A 282 -0.07 19.32 -26.39
C ASN A 282 0.96 20.33 -26.93
N ARG A 283 1.16 21.47 -26.25
CA ARG A 283 2.08 22.53 -26.72
C ARG A 283 3.55 22.10 -26.74
N HIS A 284 3.90 21.15 -25.87
CA HIS A 284 5.25 20.62 -25.68
C HIS A 284 5.44 19.25 -26.38
N ASP A 285 4.46 18.77 -27.16
CA ASP A 285 4.45 17.44 -27.80
C ASP A 285 4.68 16.28 -26.81
N THR A 286 4.18 16.42 -25.58
CA THR A 286 4.27 15.37 -24.54
C THR A 286 3.04 14.46 -24.52
N VAL A 287 1.90 14.88 -25.09
CA VAL A 287 0.67 14.08 -25.08
C VAL A 287 0.84 12.83 -25.94
N GLY A 288 0.51 11.69 -25.33
CA GLY A 288 0.61 10.37 -25.92
C GLY A 288 1.97 9.71 -25.75
N ARG A 289 3.04 10.45 -25.45
CA ARG A 289 4.41 9.90 -25.28
C ARG A 289 4.54 9.08 -24.01
N TYR A 290 5.61 8.29 -23.91
CA TYR A 290 5.95 7.48 -22.73
C TYR A 290 4.88 6.43 -22.39
N LEU A 291 4.17 5.96 -23.41
CA LEU A 291 3.21 4.89 -23.25
C LEU A 291 3.93 3.66 -22.73
N THR A 292 3.54 3.21 -21.55
CA THR A 292 4.05 1.98 -20.94
C THR A 292 2.95 0.94 -20.76
N ASP A 293 3.34 -0.31 -20.67
CA ASP A 293 2.54 -1.43 -20.16
C ASP A 293 3.47 -2.32 -19.32
N HIS A 294 3.01 -3.49 -18.87
CA HIS A 294 3.85 -4.47 -18.20
C HIS A 294 4.20 -5.64 -19.13
N PRO A 295 5.46 -5.72 -19.60
CA PRO A 295 5.96 -6.93 -20.25
C PRO A 295 5.93 -8.11 -19.29
N PHE A 296 5.12 -9.11 -19.65
CA PHE A 296 4.98 -10.34 -18.89
C PHE A 296 5.32 -11.56 -19.76
N THR A 297 6.10 -12.49 -19.21
CA THR A 297 6.14 -13.86 -19.74
C THR A 297 6.49 -14.88 -18.65
N THR A 298 6.23 -16.15 -18.94
CA THR A 298 6.65 -17.26 -18.08
C THR A 298 8.17 -17.41 -18.17
N ILE A 299 8.84 -17.58 -17.02
CA ILE A 299 10.29 -17.84 -16.95
C ILE A 299 10.62 -19.31 -16.67
N ALA A 300 9.68 -20.04 -16.07
CA ALA A 300 9.78 -21.47 -15.79
C ALA A 300 8.41 -22.10 -15.46
N SER A 301 8.29 -23.41 -15.64
CA SER A 301 7.03 -24.15 -15.42
C SER A 301 7.23 -25.53 -14.80
N TYR A 302 6.22 -26.02 -14.09
CA TYR A 302 6.04 -27.45 -13.82
C TYR A 302 4.94 -28.02 -14.70
N ARG A 303 5.16 -29.22 -15.24
CA ARG A 303 4.07 -30.07 -15.72
C ARG A 303 3.42 -30.80 -14.54
N GLY A 304 2.11 -30.68 -14.39
CA GLY A 304 1.34 -31.20 -13.26
C GLY A 304 1.51 -30.38 -11.97
N ARG A 305 1.34 -31.04 -10.81
CA ARG A 305 1.20 -30.38 -9.50
C ARG A 305 2.42 -29.62 -8.97
N GLY A 306 3.59 -29.74 -9.62
CA GLY A 306 4.85 -29.13 -9.17
C GLY A 306 5.25 -29.47 -7.73
N SER A 307 5.96 -28.53 -7.08
CA SER A 307 6.40 -28.64 -5.68
C SER A 307 5.33 -28.11 -4.70
N PRO A 308 4.71 -28.96 -3.84
CA PRO A 308 3.74 -28.50 -2.84
C PRO A 308 4.34 -27.49 -1.87
N ALA A 309 5.63 -27.59 -1.59
CA ALA A 309 6.35 -26.68 -0.72
C ALA A 309 6.44 -25.27 -1.33
N LEU A 310 6.83 -25.18 -2.60
CA LEU A 310 6.91 -23.90 -3.31
C LEU A 310 5.51 -23.31 -3.58
N ARG A 311 4.54 -24.14 -3.93
CA ARG A 311 3.13 -23.74 -4.08
C ARG A 311 2.54 -23.22 -2.78
N ARG A 312 2.83 -23.87 -1.65
CA ARG A 312 2.50 -23.32 -0.33
C ARG A 312 3.28 -22.04 -0.05
N ARG A 313 4.48 -21.82 -0.57
CA ARG A 313 5.22 -20.57 -0.32
C ARG A 313 4.61 -19.39 -1.08
N LEU A 314 4.31 -19.55 -2.37
CA LEU A 314 3.90 -18.47 -3.28
C LEU A 314 2.39 -18.41 -3.59
N GLY A 315 1.66 -19.50 -3.35
CA GLY A 315 0.23 -19.60 -3.62
C GLY A 315 -0.65 -18.83 -2.64
N HIS A 316 -1.96 -18.82 -2.92
CA HIS A 316 -2.92 -18.00 -2.20
C HIS A 316 -2.99 -18.28 -0.69
N ARG A 317 -3.33 -17.25 0.06
CA ARG A 317 -3.63 -17.26 1.51
C ARG A 317 -5.01 -16.69 1.72
N TRP A 318 -5.74 -17.27 2.65
CA TRP A 318 -7.02 -16.73 3.08
C TRP A 318 -6.87 -16.12 4.46
N VAL A 319 -7.48 -14.95 4.62
CA VAL A 319 -7.51 -14.23 5.88
C VAL A 319 -8.94 -13.77 6.07
N ASP A 320 -9.62 -14.39 7.03
CA ASP A 320 -10.98 -14.05 7.39
C ASP A 320 -10.91 -12.92 8.44
N ARG A 321 -11.38 -11.72 8.09
CA ARG A 321 -11.41 -10.54 8.97
C ARG A 321 -12.73 -9.80 8.82
N SER A 322 -13.32 -9.36 9.93
CA SER A 322 -14.58 -8.60 9.95
C SER A 322 -15.71 -9.22 9.09
N GLY A 323 -15.83 -10.56 9.12
CA GLY A 323 -16.83 -11.30 8.34
C GLY A 323 -16.52 -11.46 6.85
N THR A 324 -15.43 -10.88 6.35
CA THR A 324 -15.02 -10.93 4.94
C THR A 324 -13.79 -11.83 4.78
N ARG A 325 -13.77 -12.65 3.72
CA ARG A 325 -12.60 -13.44 3.35
C ARG A 325 -11.73 -12.69 2.35
N HIS A 326 -10.54 -12.30 2.78
CA HIS A 326 -9.54 -11.69 1.92
C HIS A 326 -8.56 -12.74 1.37
N VAL A 327 -8.12 -12.53 0.13
CA VAL A 327 -7.18 -13.44 -0.56
C VAL A 327 -5.89 -12.70 -0.90
N TYR A 328 -4.77 -13.27 -0.48
CA TYR A 328 -3.41 -12.77 -0.76
C TYR A 328 -2.61 -13.76 -1.58
N SER A 329 -1.75 -13.30 -2.47
CA SER A 329 -0.67 -14.10 -3.07
C SER A 329 0.68 -13.45 -2.79
N VAL A 330 1.74 -14.26 -2.78
CA VAL A 330 3.10 -13.81 -2.46
C VAL A 330 3.99 -14.06 -3.67
N GLY A 331 4.71 -13.03 -4.10
CA GLY A 331 5.77 -13.11 -5.10
C GLY A 331 7.16 -12.89 -4.50
N ALA A 332 8.16 -12.88 -5.37
CA ALA A 332 9.53 -12.48 -5.06
C ALA A 332 9.93 -11.33 -5.99
N ARG A 333 10.26 -10.17 -5.42
CA ARG A 333 10.74 -8.98 -6.15
C ARG A 333 12.22 -8.72 -5.85
N LEU A 334 12.94 -8.07 -6.76
CA LEU A 334 14.32 -7.69 -6.49
C LEU A 334 14.43 -6.61 -5.41
N THR A 335 15.47 -6.66 -4.57
CA THR A 335 15.75 -5.56 -3.66
C THR A 335 16.18 -4.30 -4.42
N ALA A 336 15.83 -3.12 -3.90
CA ALA A 336 16.25 -1.84 -4.48
C ALA A 336 17.79 -1.71 -4.56
N GLU A 337 18.50 -2.31 -3.59
CA GLU A 337 19.96 -2.37 -3.62
C GLU A 337 20.49 -3.15 -4.82
N PHE A 338 19.91 -4.32 -5.09
CA PHE A 338 20.33 -5.20 -6.17
C PHE A 338 20.04 -4.57 -7.54
N GLN A 339 18.85 -3.99 -7.69
CA GLN A 339 18.46 -3.25 -8.90
C GLN A 339 19.46 -2.14 -9.22
N ARG A 340 19.82 -1.31 -8.23
CA ARG A 340 20.83 -0.24 -8.40
C ARG A 340 22.21 -0.77 -8.78
N ASN A 341 22.64 -1.88 -8.18
CA ASN A 341 23.98 -2.42 -8.41
C ASN A 341 24.17 -2.97 -9.82
N GLU A 342 23.16 -3.61 -10.36
CA GLU A 342 23.23 -4.25 -11.67
C GLU A 342 22.54 -3.44 -12.77
N GLY A 343 22.00 -2.27 -12.45
CA GLY A 343 21.29 -1.41 -13.40
C GLY A 343 20.02 -2.08 -13.94
N LEU A 344 19.32 -2.86 -13.10
CA LEU A 344 18.13 -3.62 -13.52
C LEU A 344 16.86 -2.78 -13.31
N LEU A 345 15.86 -3.05 -14.16
CA LEU A 345 14.50 -2.56 -13.97
C LEU A 345 13.83 -3.26 -12.78
N ASN A 346 12.79 -2.63 -12.21
CA ASN A 346 12.02 -3.26 -11.15
C ASN A 346 11.23 -4.45 -11.72
N GLY A 347 10.92 -5.45 -10.89
CA GLY A 347 10.24 -6.64 -11.37
C GLY A 347 10.00 -7.69 -10.28
N ALA A 348 9.02 -8.54 -10.54
CA ALA A 348 8.64 -9.60 -9.62
C ALA A 348 8.27 -10.90 -10.32
N VAL A 349 8.64 -12.00 -9.67
CA VAL A 349 8.21 -13.35 -10.02
C VAL A 349 7.00 -13.73 -9.17
N HIS A 350 5.96 -14.25 -9.81
CA HIS A 350 4.78 -14.78 -9.14
C HIS A 350 4.32 -16.09 -9.78
N MET A 351 3.48 -16.83 -9.06
CA MET A 351 3.03 -18.17 -9.48
C MET A 351 1.62 -18.12 -10.08
N VAL A 352 1.40 -18.87 -11.15
CA VAL A 352 0.11 -19.07 -11.84
C VAL A 352 -0.16 -20.58 -11.95
N GLU A 353 -1.40 -21.02 -11.75
CA GLU A 353 -1.78 -22.45 -11.82
C GLU A 353 -2.85 -22.66 -12.92
N TRP A 354 -2.65 -23.64 -13.80
CA TRP A 354 -3.51 -23.99 -14.94
C TRP A 354 -4.09 -25.41 -14.81
N GLY A 355 -5.30 -25.69 -15.31
CA GLY A 355 -5.86 -27.06 -15.41
C GLY A 355 -7.15 -27.38 -14.61
N HIS A 356 -7.60 -28.65 -14.65
CA HIS A 356 -8.96 -29.07 -14.23
C HIS A 356 -9.22 -29.07 -12.70
N ARG A 357 -10.34 -28.46 -12.28
CA ARG A 357 -10.72 -28.19 -10.87
C ARG A 357 -11.45 -29.34 -10.17
N GLY A 358 -10.71 -30.39 -9.87
CA GLY A 358 -11.05 -31.30 -8.78
C GLY A 358 -10.17 -31.06 -7.56
N THR A 359 -10.71 -30.55 -6.45
CA THR A 359 -10.05 -30.78 -5.15
C THR A 359 -10.44 -32.16 -4.67
N ALA A 360 -9.54 -32.91 -4.05
CA ALA A 360 -9.87 -34.24 -3.54
C ALA A 360 -11.07 -34.20 -2.56
N LEU A 361 -11.23 -33.09 -1.81
CA LEU A 361 -12.39 -32.86 -0.93
C LEU A 361 -13.71 -32.70 -1.70
N ARG A 362 -13.70 -31.95 -2.80
CA ARG A 362 -14.89 -31.74 -3.64
C ARG A 362 -15.24 -32.99 -4.44
N GLU A 363 -14.26 -33.65 -5.04
CA GLU A 363 -14.45 -34.94 -5.72
C GLU A 363 -15.07 -35.96 -4.76
N ALA A 364 -14.55 -36.05 -3.53
CA ALA A 364 -15.13 -36.92 -2.51
C ALA A 364 -16.57 -36.52 -2.14
N LYS A 365 -16.86 -35.22 -1.99
CA LYS A 365 -18.22 -34.72 -1.71
C LYS A 365 -19.19 -35.03 -2.85
N GLU A 366 -18.81 -34.79 -4.10
CA GLU A 366 -19.65 -35.07 -5.28
C GLU A 366 -19.95 -36.57 -5.39
N VAL A 367 -18.99 -37.44 -5.09
CA VAL A 367 -19.24 -38.88 -5.00
C VAL A 367 -20.20 -39.23 -3.85
N VAL A 368 -20.05 -38.62 -2.67
CA VAL A 368 -20.97 -38.82 -1.53
C VAL A 368 -22.38 -38.34 -1.88
N ASP A 369 -22.51 -37.18 -2.52
CA ASP A 369 -23.80 -36.60 -2.92
C ASP A 369 -24.46 -37.45 -4.02
N GLN A 370 -23.71 -37.99 -4.98
CA GLN A 370 -24.20 -38.94 -5.98
C GLN A 370 -24.67 -40.26 -5.34
N VAL A 371 -23.93 -40.79 -4.36
CA VAL A 371 -24.32 -41.97 -3.58
C VAL A 371 -25.61 -41.72 -2.80
N ARG A 372 -25.78 -40.52 -2.22
CA ARG A 372 -27.00 -40.13 -1.51
C ARG A 372 -28.21 -39.97 -2.42
N GLN A 373 -28.02 -39.44 -3.64
CA GLN A 373 -29.11 -39.19 -4.60
C GLN A 373 -29.59 -40.45 -5.31
N LEU A 374 -28.72 -41.45 -5.53
CA LEU A 374 -29.08 -42.66 -6.27
C LEU A 374 -29.75 -43.74 -5.42
N GLY A 375 -29.74 -43.64 -4.08
CA GLY A 375 -30.49 -44.56 -3.22
C GLY A 375 -30.24 -46.05 -3.51
N ILE A 376 -28.98 -46.49 -3.67
CA ILE A 376 -28.65 -47.85 -4.11
C ILE A 376 -27.78 -48.65 -3.11
N ASP A 377 -28.20 -49.92 -3.04
CA ASP A 377 -27.75 -51.13 -2.36
C ASP A 377 -26.28 -51.57 -2.64
N ARG A 378 -25.81 -52.52 -1.82
CA ARG A 378 -24.44 -53.07 -1.59
C ARG A 378 -23.58 -53.50 -2.80
N ARG A 379 -23.97 -53.26 -4.06
CA ARG A 379 -23.21 -53.68 -5.26
C ARG A 379 -22.35 -52.60 -5.94
N SER A 380 -22.30 -51.37 -5.42
CA SER A 380 -21.47 -50.28 -5.98
C SER A 380 -20.11 -50.09 -5.26
N ALA A 381 -19.46 -51.18 -4.87
CA ALA A 381 -18.15 -51.14 -4.19
C ALA A 381 -17.03 -50.53 -5.05
N SER A 382 -17.21 -50.41 -6.36
CA SER A 382 -16.27 -49.74 -7.28
C SER A 382 -16.26 -48.22 -7.12
N THR A 383 -17.38 -47.59 -6.71
CA THR A 383 -17.47 -46.13 -6.52
C THR A 383 -16.84 -45.68 -5.20
N LEU A 384 -16.92 -46.50 -4.15
CA LEU A 384 -16.15 -46.31 -2.90
C LEU A 384 -14.64 -46.50 -3.13
N GLY A 385 -14.26 -47.34 -4.10
CA GLY A 385 -12.88 -47.47 -4.58
C GLY A 385 -12.32 -46.14 -5.09
N ALA A 386 -13.12 -45.29 -5.75
CA ALA A 386 -12.68 -43.99 -6.26
C ALA A 386 -12.32 -42.99 -5.14
N ILE A 387 -13.02 -43.02 -3.99
CA ILE A 387 -12.67 -42.23 -2.79
C ILE A 387 -11.42 -42.80 -2.10
N ALA A 388 -11.24 -44.12 -2.12
CA ALA A 388 -10.06 -44.78 -1.55
C ALA A 388 -8.78 -44.61 -2.38
N VAL A 389 -8.86 -44.08 -3.60
CA VAL A 389 -7.74 -44.07 -4.54
C VAL A 389 -6.63 -43.07 -4.16
N ARG A 390 -6.86 -41.99 -3.39
CA ARG A 390 -5.81 -40.99 -3.04
C ARG A 390 -5.96 -40.30 -1.66
N PRO A 391 -5.80 -41.03 -0.53
CA PRO A 391 -5.96 -40.48 0.83
C PRO A 391 -4.93 -39.39 1.19
N ASP A 392 -3.75 -39.43 0.57
CA ASP A 392 -2.71 -38.40 0.67
C ASP A 392 -3.22 -37.03 0.19
N ARG A 393 -3.99 -37.00 -0.90
CA ARG A 393 -4.56 -35.76 -1.47
C ARG A 393 -5.63 -35.17 -0.59
N LEU A 394 -6.47 -36.01 0.00
CA LEU A 394 -7.50 -35.59 0.94
C LEU A 394 -6.86 -35.01 2.21
N ALA A 395 -5.85 -35.69 2.76
CA ALA A 395 -5.11 -35.23 3.93
C ALA A 395 -4.42 -33.88 3.70
N VAL A 396 -3.72 -33.72 2.57
CA VAL A 396 -3.08 -32.44 2.19
C VAL A 396 -4.11 -31.33 1.99
N SER A 397 -5.21 -31.61 1.29
CA SER A 397 -6.27 -30.63 1.04
C SER A 397 -6.97 -30.19 2.33
N ALA A 398 -7.20 -31.13 3.26
CA ALA A 398 -7.79 -30.88 4.56
C ALA A 398 -6.82 -30.13 5.49
N PHE A 399 -5.54 -30.50 5.51
CA PHE A 399 -4.50 -29.80 6.27
C PHE A 399 -4.37 -28.35 5.81
N ASP A 400 -4.27 -28.10 4.49
CA ASP A 400 -4.16 -26.74 3.97
C ASP A 400 -5.41 -25.92 4.29
N ARG A 401 -6.60 -26.53 4.22
CA ARG A 401 -7.88 -25.86 4.48
C ARG A 401 -8.12 -25.53 5.94
N TYR A 402 -7.95 -26.50 6.83
CA TYR A 402 -8.40 -26.44 8.22
C TYR A 402 -7.27 -26.16 9.21
N VAL A 403 -6.01 -26.41 8.84
CA VAL A 403 -4.84 -26.16 9.70
C VAL A 403 -4.06 -24.93 9.24
N LEU A 404 -3.77 -24.82 7.93
CA LEU A 404 -3.00 -23.68 7.42
C LEU A 404 -3.88 -22.47 7.02
N HIS A 405 -5.21 -22.60 7.07
CA HIS A 405 -6.16 -21.58 6.62
C HIS A 405 -5.89 -21.09 5.17
N ARG A 406 -5.69 -22.02 4.24
CA ARG A 406 -5.40 -21.77 2.83
C ARG A 406 -6.46 -22.41 1.93
N PRO A 407 -6.61 -21.95 0.67
CA PRO A 407 -7.36 -22.73 -0.30
C PRO A 407 -6.75 -24.13 -0.42
N SER A 408 -7.62 -25.14 -0.47
CA SER A 408 -7.18 -26.52 -0.68
C SER A 408 -6.41 -26.61 -2.00
N LEU A 409 -5.26 -27.28 -1.99
CA LEU A 409 -4.46 -27.45 -3.19
C LEU A 409 -5.27 -28.20 -4.25
N THR A 410 -5.48 -27.54 -5.38
CA THR A 410 -6.01 -28.13 -6.60
C THR A 410 -4.96 -29.06 -7.22
N SER A 411 -5.39 -29.91 -8.15
CA SER A 411 -4.50 -30.70 -9.00
C SER A 411 -4.31 -29.99 -10.36
N PRO A 412 -3.45 -28.95 -10.45
CA PRO A 412 -3.24 -28.28 -11.72
C PRO A 412 -2.53 -29.19 -12.72
N ASP A 413 -2.83 -28.99 -14.00
CA ASP A 413 -2.16 -29.62 -15.14
C ASP A 413 -0.81 -28.95 -15.44
N ARG A 414 -0.66 -27.67 -15.08
CA ARG A 414 0.58 -26.89 -15.22
C ARG A 414 0.68 -25.81 -14.14
N VAL A 415 1.88 -25.52 -13.66
CA VAL A 415 2.16 -24.40 -12.75
C VAL A 415 3.28 -23.54 -13.34
N ASP A 416 3.01 -22.26 -13.55
CA ASP A 416 3.95 -21.32 -14.15
C ASP A 416 4.50 -20.34 -13.13
N PHE A 417 5.76 -19.96 -13.33
CA PHE A 417 6.39 -18.82 -12.68
C PHE A 417 6.47 -17.70 -13.72
N GLY A 418 5.56 -16.76 -13.60
CA GLY A 418 5.50 -15.57 -14.42
C GLY A 418 6.41 -14.48 -13.89
N CYS A 419 7.13 -13.80 -14.77
CA CYS A 419 7.89 -12.61 -14.44
C CYS A 419 7.21 -11.40 -15.07
N VAL A 420 6.94 -10.39 -14.26
CA VAL A 420 6.60 -9.05 -14.72
C VAL A 420 7.79 -8.14 -14.46
N VAL A 421 8.12 -7.30 -15.43
CA VAL A 421 9.14 -6.25 -15.29
C VAL A 421 8.52 -4.89 -15.57
N GLU A 422 9.05 -3.89 -14.89
CA GLU A 422 8.85 -2.48 -15.24
C GLU A 422 9.37 -2.21 -16.65
N GLN A 423 8.80 -1.19 -17.30
CA GLN A 423 9.19 -0.75 -18.63
C GLN A 423 9.91 0.61 -18.58
N VAL A 424 10.91 0.79 -19.45
CA VAL A 424 11.57 2.09 -19.60
C VAL A 424 10.62 3.13 -20.18
N ASN A 425 10.76 4.38 -19.73
CA ASN A 425 9.96 5.49 -20.22
C ASN A 425 10.51 6.02 -21.55
N ASP A 426 10.25 5.29 -22.64
CA ASP A 426 10.62 5.69 -24.01
C ASP A 426 9.61 6.71 -24.59
N PRO A 427 10.03 7.94 -24.94
CA PRO A 427 9.15 8.96 -25.52
C PRO A 427 8.55 8.58 -26.89
N ASP A 428 9.15 7.63 -27.60
CA ASP A 428 8.66 7.15 -28.90
C ASP A 428 7.68 5.98 -28.76
N SER A 429 7.62 5.33 -27.59
CA SER A 429 6.47 4.50 -27.24
C SER A 429 5.29 5.44 -26.99
N ARG A 430 4.34 5.51 -27.92
CA ARG A 430 3.33 6.58 -27.87
C ARG A 430 1.97 6.26 -28.49
N VAL A 431 0.96 6.98 -28.02
CA VAL A 431 -0.36 7.13 -28.65
C VAL A 431 -0.34 8.34 -29.58
N THR A 432 -0.85 8.15 -30.79
CA THR A 432 -1.07 9.19 -31.82
C THR A 432 -2.47 9.04 -32.42
N LEU A 433 -2.83 9.85 -33.41
CA LEU A 433 -4.08 9.74 -34.13
C LEU A 433 -3.88 9.01 -35.45
N SER A 434 -4.74 8.05 -35.75
CA SER A 434 -4.80 7.36 -37.04
C SER A 434 -5.51 8.21 -38.10
N ASP A 435 -5.25 7.91 -39.37
CA ASP A 435 -6.05 8.39 -40.51
C ASP A 435 -7.42 7.70 -40.59
N ARG A 436 -7.62 6.57 -39.89
CA ARG A 436 -8.90 5.88 -39.79
C ARG A 436 -9.78 6.55 -38.74
N LEU A 437 -11.04 6.76 -39.09
CA LEU A 437 -12.05 7.33 -38.19
C LEU A 437 -12.86 6.21 -37.52
N ASP A 438 -13.43 6.52 -36.37
CA ASP A 438 -14.40 5.68 -35.67
C ASP A 438 -15.85 6.00 -36.09
N GLY A 439 -16.82 5.34 -35.45
CA GLY A 439 -18.25 5.53 -35.71
C GLY A 439 -18.79 6.94 -35.43
N LEU A 440 -18.03 7.79 -34.74
CA LEU A 440 -18.36 9.20 -34.46
C LEU A 440 -17.58 10.18 -35.34
N GLY A 441 -16.79 9.67 -36.31
CA GLY A 441 -15.95 10.49 -37.16
C GLY A 441 -14.68 10.99 -36.46
N MET A 442 -14.36 10.48 -35.29
CA MET A 442 -13.14 10.83 -34.55
C MET A 442 -11.98 9.94 -35.02
N PRO A 443 -10.75 10.47 -35.15
CA PRO A 443 -9.57 9.64 -35.42
C PRO A 443 -9.42 8.52 -34.38
N ARG A 444 -9.19 7.29 -34.83
CA ARG A 444 -8.84 6.16 -33.94
C ARG A 444 -7.48 6.42 -33.29
N ALA A 445 -7.23 5.79 -32.14
CA ALA A 445 -5.90 5.84 -31.54
C ALA A 445 -4.93 4.97 -32.36
N ALA A 446 -3.82 5.55 -32.82
CA ALA A 446 -2.68 4.80 -33.34
C ALA A 446 -1.67 4.57 -32.22
N VAL A 447 -1.49 3.31 -31.83
CA VAL A 447 -0.73 2.89 -30.66
C VAL A 447 0.57 2.24 -31.11
N HIS A 448 1.68 2.95 -30.92
CA HIS A 448 3.02 2.45 -31.14
C HIS A 448 3.66 2.10 -29.80
N TRP A 449 3.41 0.88 -29.31
CA TRP A 449 4.02 0.39 -28.07
C TRP A 449 5.40 -0.22 -28.36
N LYS A 450 6.41 0.13 -27.56
CA LYS A 450 7.79 -0.37 -27.71
C LYS A 450 8.23 -1.11 -26.45
N ILE A 451 9.07 -2.12 -26.62
CA ILE A 451 9.76 -2.83 -25.55
C ILE A 451 11.26 -2.76 -25.84
N ALA A 452 12.05 -2.27 -24.90
CA ALA A 452 13.50 -2.10 -25.08
C ALA A 452 14.26 -3.40 -24.72
N ASP A 453 15.58 -3.36 -24.92
CA ASP A 453 16.45 -4.48 -24.56
C ASP A 453 16.64 -4.58 -23.04
N ASP A 454 16.51 -3.48 -22.30
CA ASP A 454 16.62 -3.41 -20.84
C ASP A 454 15.61 -4.33 -20.13
N GLU A 455 14.38 -4.44 -20.64
CA GLU A 455 13.36 -5.36 -20.13
C GLU A 455 13.76 -6.82 -20.32
N PHE A 456 14.32 -7.15 -21.50
CA PHE A 456 14.81 -8.50 -21.78
C PHE A 456 15.96 -8.87 -20.85
N GLN A 457 16.97 -7.99 -20.73
CA GLN A 457 18.14 -8.24 -19.87
C GLN A 457 17.73 -8.36 -18.39
N SER A 458 16.86 -7.48 -17.93
CA SER A 458 16.34 -7.52 -16.56
C SER A 458 15.58 -8.82 -16.30
N MET A 459 14.73 -9.26 -17.23
CA MET A 459 13.94 -10.49 -17.07
C MET A 459 14.81 -11.76 -17.09
N VAL A 460 15.80 -11.84 -18.00
CA VAL A 460 16.78 -12.95 -18.01
C VAL A 460 17.50 -13.02 -16.66
N ARG A 461 17.97 -11.87 -16.16
CA ARG A 461 18.69 -11.78 -14.90
C ARG A 461 17.82 -12.19 -13.71
N ILE A 462 16.57 -11.73 -13.65
CA ILE A 462 15.60 -12.13 -12.62
C ILE A 462 15.34 -13.63 -12.67
N ALA A 463 15.16 -14.22 -13.86
CA ALA A 463 14.93 -15.65 -14.01
C ALA A 463 16.11 -16.49 -13.48
N ASP A 464 17.34 -16.09 -13.79
CA ASP A 464 18.55 -16.76 -13.32
C ASP A 464 18.70 -16.67 -11.79
N LEU A 465 18.43 -15.49 -11.22
CA LEU A 465 18.48 -15.27 -9.78
C LEU A 465 17.41 -16.09 -9.06
N PHE A 466 16.19 -16.14 -9.60
CA PHE A 466 15.10 -16.92 -9.02
C PHE A 466 15.44 -18.41 -9.01
N GLU A 467 15.97 -18.94 -10.12
CA GLU A 467 16.40 -20.34 -10.20
C GLU A 467 17.55 -20.67 -9.23
N ALA A 468 18.55 -19.78 -9.11
CA ALA A 468 19.64 -19.92 -8.14
C ALA A 468 19.11 -19.94 -6.69
N GLU A 469 18.10 -19.12 -6.42
CA GLU A 469 17.47 -19.03 -5.12
C GLU A 469 16.64 -20.27 -4.78
N LEU A 470 15.90 -20.82 -5.75
CA LEU A 470 15.23 -22.11 -5.59
C LEU A 470 16.22 -23.23 -5.27
N ARG A 471 17.40 -23.27 -5.93
CA ARG A 471 18.48 -24.20 -5.60
C ARG A 471 18.99 -24.01 -4.17
N ARG A 472 19.25 -22.77 -3.75
CA ARG A 472 19.75 -22.43 -2.40
C ARG A 472 18.76 -22.88 -1.32
N LEU A 473 17.48 -22.69 -1.58
CA LEU A 473 16.37 -23.09 -0.69
C LEU A 473 16.03 -24.58 -0.77
N ARG A 474 16.65 -25.33 -1.70
CA ARG A 474 16.45 -26.77 -1.91
C ARG A 474 15.02 -27.13 -2.33
N PHE A 475 14.40 -26.28 -3.15
CA PHE A 475 13.18 -26.64 -3.85
C PHE A 475 13.53 -27.51 -5.08
N ASP A 476 12.59 -28.36 -5.48
CA ASP A 476 12.62 -28.96 -6.82
C ASP A 476 12.65 -27.81 -7.85
N LEU A 477 13.34 -28.01 -8.97
CA LEU A 477 13.45 -26.96 -9.99
C LEU A 477 12.37 -27.14 -11.07
N PRO A 478 11.70 -26.06 -11.48
CA PRO A 478 10.84 -26.08 -12.65
C PRO A 478 11.65 -26.18 -13.95
N ASP A 479 10.99 -26.63 -15.02
CA ASP A 479 11.54 -26.62 -16.37
C ASP A 479 11.71 -25.17 -16.86
N ARG A 480 12.81 -24.88 -17.54
CA ARG A 480 13.09 -23.55 -18.08
C ARG A 480 12.25 -23.30 -19.34
N GLU A 481 11.82 -22.06 -19.54
CA GLU A 481 11.19 -21.66 -20.78
C GLU A 481 12.20 -21.55 -21.93
N PRO A 482 11.88 -21.99 -23.17
CA PRO A 482 12.83 -22.06 -24.27
C PRO A 482 13.49 -20.74 -24.66
N TRP A 483 12.78 -19.62 -24.51
CA TRP A 483 13.28 -18.30 -24.91
C TRP A 483 14.53 -17.88 -24.14
N ARG A 484 14.75 -18.43 -22.94
CA ARG A 484 15.95 -18.20 -22.14
C ARG A 484 17.22 -18.67 -22.83
N GLU A 485 17.11 -19.63 -23.75
CA GLU A 485 18.25 -20.17 -24.52
C GLU A 485 18.27 -19.66 -25.95
N ARG A 486 17.11 -19.34 -26.54
CA ARG A 486 17.01 -18.90 -27.95
C ARG A 486 17.10 -17.39 -28.16
N GLY A 487 17.13 -16.60 -27.08
CA GLY A 487 17.44 -15.17 -27.13
C GLY A 487 16.24 -14.24 -27.30
N ALA A 488 16.53 -12.96 -27.50
CA ALA A 488 15.58 -11.85 -27.43
C ALA A 488 14.38 -11.98 -28.38
N ASP A 489 14.57 -12.48 -29.60
CA ASP A 489 13.49 -12.60 -30.58
C ASP A 489 12.42 -13.62 -30.14
N GLN A 490 12.84 -14.76 -29.57
CA GLN A 490 11.89 -15.72 -29.01
C GLN A 490 11.23 -15.17 -27.75
N TRP A 491 11.99 -14.44 -26.93
CA TRP A 491 11.43 -13.78 -25.76
C TRP A 491 10.35 -12.78 -26.16
N ARG A 492 10.62 -11.86 -27.09
CA ARG A 492 9.63 -10.90 -27.61
C ARG A 492 8.37 -11.60 -28.13
N ALA A 493 8.52 -12.72 -28.83
CA ALA A 493 7.38 -13.51 -29.31
C ALA A 493 6.56 -14.18 -28.18
N SER A 494 7.15 -14.35 -27.00
CA SER A 494 6.50 -14.89 -25.78
C SER A 494 6.01 -13.83 -24.80
N VAL A 495 6.32 -12.55 -25.04
CA VAL A 495 5.89 -11.45 -24.18
C VAL A 495 4.44 -11.09 -24.50
N HIS A 496 3.69 -10.81 -23.44
CA HIS A 496 2.34 -10.29 -23.49
C HIS A 496 2.28 -8.95 -22.75
N ASP A 497 1.44 -8.04 -23.23
CA ASP A 497 0.98 -6.93 -22.40
C ASP A 497 0.04 -7.45 -21.30
N MET A 498 -0.10 -6.71 -20.20
CA MET A 498 -0.98 -7.08 -19.10
C MET A 498 -2.23 -6.21 -19.07
N ALA A 499 -2.58 -5.58 -20.20
CA ALA A 499 -3.66 -4.62 -20.32
C ALA A 499 -3.54 -3.46 -19.32
N HIS A 500 -2.31 -2.98 -19.07
CA HIS A 500 -2.03 -1.86 -18.17
C HIS A 500 -1.44 -0.66 -18.91
N PRO A 501 -2.13 -0.06 -19.90
CA PRO A 501 -1.60 1.12 -20.57
C PRO A 501 -1.45 2.29 -19.57
N MET A 502 -0.25 2.85 -19.49
CA MET A 502 0.20 3.85 -18.52
C MET A 502 1.02 4.95 -19.21
N GLY A 503 1.26 6.07 -18.52
CA GLY A 503 2.25 7.08 -18.89
C GLY A 503 1.92 8.01 -20.07
N SER A 504 0.89 7.73 -20.87
CA SER A 504 0.53 8.52 -22.07
C SER A 504 0.13 9.98 -21.80
N THR A 505 -0.13 10.34 -20.54
CA THR A 505 -0.29 11.73 -20.07
C THR A 505 0.46 11.93 -18.75
N ARG A 506 1.70 11.44 -18.68
CA ARG A 506 2.49 11.35 -17.43
C ARG A 506 2.57 12.65 -16.65
N MET A 507 2.65 12.50 -15.33
CA MET A 507 2.90 13.56 -14.37
C MET A 507 4.36 14.01 -14.43
N ALA A 508 4.61 15.32 -14.43
CA ALA A 508 5.93 15.93 -14.33
C ALA A 508 5.84 17.35 -13.77
N ASP A 509 6.90 17.82 -13.10
CA ASP A 509 6.99 19.23 -12.67
C ASP A 509 7.29 20.18 -13.84
N ASP A 510 8.04 19.73 -14.85
CA ASP A 510 8.31 20.49 -16.09
C ASP A 510 7.36 20.05 -17.22
N PRO A 511 6.66 20.97 -17.91
CA PRO A 511 5.78 20.65 -19.02
C PRO A 511 6.47 20.04 -20.25
N ASN A 512 7.80 20.11 -20.35
CA ASN A 512 8.56 19.43 -21.40
C ASN A 512 8.75 17.93 -21.11
N ASP A 513 8.58 17.52 -19.85
CA ASP A 513 8.79 16.14 -19.40
C ASP A 513 7.48 15.38 -19.15
N GLY A 514 6.33 16.04 -19.23
CA GLY A 514 5.02 15.44 -19.00
C GLY A 514 3.84 16.30 -19.44
N VAL A 515 2.63 15.80 -19.20
CA VAL A 515 1.37 16.45 -19.62
C VAL A 515 0.68 17.13 -18.46
N VAL A 516 0.75 16.53 -17.27
CA VAL A 516 0.07 17.04 -16.07
C VAL A 516 1.06 17.39 -14.97
N ASP A 517 0.70 18.38 -14.15
CA ASP A 517 1.45 18.75 -12.96
C ASP A 517 1.23 17.75 -11.80
N ARG A 518 1.88 18.01 -10.66
CA ARG A 518 1.73 17.20 -9.43
C ARG A 518 0.30 17.10 -8.89
N ASN A 519 -0.62 17.96 -9.31
CA ASN A 519 -2.05 17.94 -8.94
C ASN A 519 -2.92 17.33 -10.04
N LEU A 520 -2.31 16.76 -11.08
CA LEU A 520 -2.96 16.19 -12.25
C LEU A 520 -3.65 17.22 -13.16
N GLN A 521 -3.34 18.51 -13.02
CA GLN A 521 -3.82 19.54 -13.94
C GLN A 521 -2.96 19.55 -15.20
N VAL A 522 -3.58 19.64 -16.37
CA VAL A 522 -2.87 19.77 -17.65
C VAL A 522 -2.07 21.07 -17.65
N HIS A 523 -0.78 20.97 -17.98
CA HIS A 523 0.11 22.13 -18.02
C HIS A 523 -0.42 23.20 -18.98
N GLY A 524 -0.53 24.43 -18.46
CA GLY A 524 -0.99 25.58 -19.24
C GLY A 524 -2.49 25.62 -19.55
N VAL A 525 -3.31 24.68 -19.06
CA VAL A 525 -4.77 24.66 -19.27
C VAL A 525 -5.51 24.62 -17.93
N ARG A 526 -5.87 25.78 -17.40
CA ARG A 526 -6.57 25.92 -16.12
C ARG A 526 -7.90 25.18 -16.13
N GLY A 527 -8.15 24.39 -15.08
CA GLY A 527 -9.39 23.65 -14.89
C GLY A 527 -9.47 22.33 -15.65
N LEU A 528 -8.51 21.99 -16.51
CA LEU A 528 -8.45 20.69 -17.17
C LEU A 528 -7.53 19.74 -16.42
N TYR A 529 -8.05 18.58 -16.02
CA TYR A 529 -7.33 17.56 -15.26
C TYR A 529 -7.41 16.20 -15.95
N VAL A 530 -6.47 15.31 -15.62
CA VAL A 530 -6.47 13.92 -16.11
C VAL A 530 -6.40 12.95 -14.95
N ALA A 531 -7.21 11.90 -14.98
CA ALA A 531 -7.22 10.83 -13.98
C ALA A 531 -7.12 9.46 -14.65
N GLY A 532 -6.53 8.49 -13.94
CA GLY A 532 -6.31 7.13 -14.43
C GLY A 532 -4.82 6.76 -14.50
N SER A 533 -4.52 5.63 -15.11
CA SER A 533 -3.15 5.08 -15.22
C SER A 533 -2.24 5.88 -16.17
N SER A 534 -2.81 6.67 -17.09
CA SER A 534 -2.06 7.48 -18.05
C SER A 534 -1.20 8.56 -17.40
N VAL A 535 -1.48 8.97 -16.16
CA VAL A 535 -0.70 10.01 -15.44
C VAL A 535 0.54 9.47 -14.73
N PHE A 536 0.81 8.17 -14.78
CA PHE A 536 1.93 7.58 -14.04
C PHE A 536 3.27 8.08 -14.62
N ALA A 537 4.18 8.54 -13.76
CA ALA A 537 5.51 9.00 -14.19
C ALA A 537 6.44 7.82 -14.51
N THR A 538 6.32 6.70 -13.79
CA THR A 538 6.92 5.39 -14.08
C THR A 538 5.87 4.31 -13.87
N SER A 539 5.99 3.18 -14.56
CA SER A 539 5.00 2.10 -14.51
C SER A 539 5.16 1.16 -13.32
N GLY A 540 6.36 1.06 -12.73
CA GLY A 540 6.68 -0.01 -11.78
C GLY A 540 6.38 -1.40 -12.37
N TYR A 541 6.25 -2.42 -11.52
CA TYR A 541 5.81 -3.78 -11.95
C TYR A 541 4.42 -4.18 -11.40
N MET A 542 3.84 -3.32 -10.56
CA MET A 542 2.65 -3.61 -9.78
C MET A 542 1.37 -3.21 -10.52
N ASN A 543 0.29 -3.99 -10.40
CA ASN A 543 -1.01 -3.67 -11.03
C ASN A 543 -1.44 -2.21 -10.72
N PRO A 544 -1.85 -1.42 -11.73
CA PRO A 544 -2.01 0.03 -11.57
C PRO A 544 -3.29 0.45 -10.82
N THR A 545 -4.25 -0.44 -10.63
CA THR A 545 -5.61 -0.07 -10.22
C THR A 545 -5.69 0.58 -8.83
N LEU A 546 -4.94 0.07 -7.86
CA LEU A 546 -4.91 0.67 -6.53
C LEU A 546 -4.29 2.08 -6.59
N MET A 547 -3.15 2.21 -7.27
CA MET A 547 -2.45 3.48 -7.44
C MET A 547 -3.28 4.52 -8.21
N LEU A 548 -3.93 4.15 -9.32
CA LEU A 548 -4.75 5.10 -10.09
C LEU A 548 -5.96 5.58 -9.29
N LEU A 549 -6.59 4.71 -8.49
CA LEU A 549 -7.70 5.12 -7.64
C LEU A 549 -7.22 6.02 -6.50
N SER A 550 -6.08 5.72 -5.89
CA SER A 550 -5.47 6.58 -4.87
C SER A 550 -5.15 7.98 -5.41
N LEU A 551 -4.56 8.09 -6.60
CA LEU A 551 -4.34 9.38 -7.27
C LEU A 551 -5.65 10.10 -7.62
N SER A 552 -6.69 9.35 -8.00
CA SER A 552 -8.01 9.90 -8.30
C SER A 552 -8.67 10.49 -7.04
N LEU A 553 -8.56 9.82 -5.89
CA LEU A 553 -9.04 10.33 -4.61
C LEU A 553 -8.24 11.54 -4.12
N ARG A 554 -6.93 11.57 -4.38
CA ARG A 554 -6.09 12.75 -4.13
C ARG A 554 -6.51 13.94 -4.98
N LEU A 555 -6.78 13.72 -6.26
CA LEU A 555 -7.33 14.75 -7.14
C LEU A 555 -8.72 15.22 -6.66
N ALA A 556 -9.59 14.32 -6.24
CA ALA A 556 -10.90 14.69 -5.71
C ALA A 556 -10.80 15.63 -4.50
N ASP A 557 -9.88 15.35 -3.57
CA ASP A 557 -9.64 16.24 -2.43
C ASP A 557 -9.12 17.63 -2.87
N HIS A 558 -8.22 17.68 -3.88
CA HIS A 558 -7.73 18.93 -4.48
C HIS A 558 -8.88 19.73 -5.12
N LEU A 559 -9.72 19.09 -5.94
CA LEU A 559 -10.87 19.71 -6.58
C LEU A 559 -11.89 20.23 -5.56
N ARG A 560 -12.17 19.47 -4.49
CA ARG A 560 -13.05 19.92 -3.39
C ARG A 560 -12.51 21.15 -2.68
N ALA A 561 -11.18 21.27 -2.53
CA ALA A 561 -10.58 22.47 -1.95
C ALA A 561 -10.73 23.68 -2.89
N ALA A 562 -10.53 23.48 -4.20
CA ALA A 562 -10.66 24.53 -5.21
C ALA A 562 -12.11 25.02 -5.41
N LEU A 563 -13.10 24.15 -5.22
CA LEU A 563 -14.52 24.44 -5.40
C LEU A 563 -15.23 24.99 -4.14
N ARG A 564 -14.50 25.29 -3.05
CA ARG A 564 -15.14 25.87 -1.84
C ARG A 564 -15.60 27.31 -2.05
N PRO A 565 -16.77 27.72 -1.52
CA PRO A 565 -17.19 29.12 -1.52
C PRO A 565 -16.14 30.02 -0.84
N GLY A 566 -15.62 31.00 -1.59
CA GLY A 566 -14.61 31.96 -1.12
C GLY A 566 -13.18 31.76 -1.63
N ALA A 567 -12.86 30.63 -2.27
CA ALA A 567 -11.50 30.36 -2.81
C ALA A 567 -11.12 31.26 -4.00
N ALA A 568 -12.11 31.72 -4.79
CA ALA A 568 -11.88 32.55 -5.97
C ALA A 568 -11.28 33.95 -5.68
N ALA A 569 -11.34 34.44 -4.43
CA ALA A 569 -10.74 35.72 -4.06
C ALA A 569 -9.21 35.65 -3.89
N LEU A 570 -8.64 34.47 -3.66
CA LEU A 570 -7.20 34.26 -3.43
C LEU A 570 -6.42 33.90 -4.71
N ALA A 571 -7.11 33.54 -5.80
CA ALA A 571 -6.47 33.11 -7.05
C ALA A 571 -5.97 34.27 -7.94
N SER A 572 -6.18 35.53 -7.56
CA SER A 572 -5.79 36.71 -8.37
C SER A 572 -4.38 37.27 -8.07
N SER A 573 -3.65 36.71 -7.11
CA SER A 573 -2.26 37.10 -6.81
C SER A 573 -1.31 35.93 -7.06
N ALA A 574 -0.93 35.74 -8.33
CA ALA A 574 0.06 34.74 -8.73
C ALA A 574 1.49 35.27 -8.52
N GLU A 575 2.09 34.91 -7.38
CA GLU A 575 3.53 34.66 -7.26
C GLU A 575 3.73 33.36 -6.46
N THR A 576 4.63 32.53 -6.96
CA THR A 576 4.91 31.16 -6.53
C THR A 576 5.16 31.05 -5.03
N THR A 577 4.20 30.53 -4.29
CA THR A 577 4.38 30.05 -2.91
C THR A 577 3.64 28.74 -2.72
N ALA A 578 4.32 27.78 -2.09
CA ALA A 578 3.80 26.46 -1.78
C ALA A 578 2.56 26.57 -0.88
N ILE A 579 1.42 26.07 -1.37
CA ILE A 579 0.13 26.12 -0.67
C ILE A 579 0.11 24.99 0.38
N ALA A 580 -0.03 25.36 1.66
CA ALA A 580 -0.26 24.44 2.76
C ALA A 580 -1.65 23.77 2.66
N PRO A 581 -1.81 22.49 3.06
CA PRO A 581 -3.08 21.78 2.95
C PRO A 581 -4.12 22.36 3.92
N THR A 582 -5.20 22.92 3.38
CA THR A 582 -6.31 23.51 4.14
C THR A 582 -7.24 22.42 4.69
N ALA A 583 -7.48 22.42 6.01
CA ALA A 583 -8.40 21.52 6.71
C ALA A 583 -9.80 21.45 6.04
N LEU A 584 -10.39 20.26 6.02
CA LEU A 584 -11.69 19.96 5.39
C LEU A 584 -12.89 20.41 6.23
N PRO A 585 -13.95 21.00 5.64
CA PRO A 585 -15.14 21.44 6.36
C PRO A 585 -16.00 20.24 6.79
N ALA A 586 -16.53 20.36 7.99
CA ALA A 586 -17.22 19.32 8.73
C ALA A 586 -18.74 19.31 8.46
N THR A 587 -19.19 18.85 7.29
CA THR A 587 -20.58 18.42 7.08
C THR A 587 -20.68 17.53 5.83
N ALA A 588 -20.66 16.21 6.00
CA ALA A 588 -21.09 15.23 4.99
C ALA A 588 -21.41 13.89 5.68
N THR A 589 -22.62 13.40 5.47
CA THR A 589 -23.20 12.10 5.86
C THR A 589 -23.69 11.53 4.52
N THR A 590 -23.41 10.33 4.02
CA THR A 590 -22.65 9.15 4.45
C THR A 590 -22.59 8.21 3.24
N VAL A 591 -21.39 7.87 2.75
CA VAL A 591 -21.13 6.64 1.97
C VAL A 591 -20.73 5.55 2.97
N PRO A 592 -21.30 4.32 2.92
CA PRO A 592 -20.87 3.23 3.80
C PRO A 592 -19.36 2.99 3.67
N GLY A 593 -18.59 3.31 4.73
CA GLY A 593 -17.15 3.08 4.80
C GLY A 593 -16.24 4.30 4.81
N VAL A 594 -16.74 5.55 4.81
CA VAL A 594 -15.86 6.74 4.94
C VAL A 594 -16.39 7.76 5.96
N ARG A 595 -15.55 7.99 6.98
CA ARG A 595 -15.58 8.95 8.10
C ARG A 595 -16.55 8.67 9.27
N ARG A 596 -16.06 7.85 10.21
CA ARG A 596 -16.30 8.07 11.65
C ARG A 596 -15.00 8.61 12.25
N ARG A 597 -15.08 9.65 13.09
CA ARG A 597 -13.97 9.97 14.00
C ARG A 597 -13.78 8.78 14.93
N LEU A 598 -12.54 8.37 15.14
CA LEU A 598 -12.29 7.27 16.06
C LEU A 598 -12.51 7.76 17.49
N ARG A 599 -13.41 7.11 18.22
CA ARG A 599 -13.72 7.51 19.60
C ARG A 599 -12.70 6.88 20.55
N VAL A 600 -11.92 7.73 21.20
CA VAL A 600 -10.76 7.35 22.00
C VAL A 600 -11.07 7.53 23.48
N GLY A 601 -11.05 6.43 24.24
CA GLY A 601 -10.98 6.48 25.69
C GLY A 601 -9.53 6.55 26.16
N ILE A 602 -9.24 7.37 27.15
CA ILE A 602 -7.89 7.51 27.71
C ILE A 602 -7.87 6.95 29.13
N ILE A 603 -6.89 6.11 29.46
CA ILE A 603 -6.69 5.56 30.80
C ILE A 603 -5.38 6.08 31.35
N GLY A 604 -5.48 6.90 32.41
CA GLY A 604 -4.37 7.66 32.97
C GLY A 604 -4.30 9.10 32.48
N ALA A 605 -3.65 9.98 33.25
CA ALA A 605 -3.50 11.42 32.97
C ALA A 605 -2.05 11.90 33.17
N GLY A 606 -1.08 10.99 33.03
CA GLY A 606 0.34 11.27 33.21
C GLY A 606 0.93 12.20 32.15
N ASP A 607 2.23 12.46 32.23
CA ASP A 607 2.91 13.44 31.37
C ASP A 607 2.81 13.12 29.88
N ARG A 608 2.88 11.83 29.51
CA ARG A 608 2.68 11.37 28.13
C ARG A 608 1.32 11.77 27.57
N VAL A 609 0.26 11.68 28.38
CA VAL A 609 -1.08 12.10 27.97
C VAL A 609 -1.13 13.60 27.74
N ARG A 610 -0.59 14.38 28.69
CA ARG A 610 -0.67 15.86 28.64
C ARG A 610 0.19 16.49 27.55
N ASN A 611 1.38 15.94 27.30
CA ASN A 611 2.38 16.57 26.42
C ASN A 611 2.45 15.94 25.02
N SER A 612 2.06 14.67 24.85
CA SER A 612 2.17 13.97 23.57
C SER A 612 0.79 13.61 23.00
N HIS A 613 -0.03 12.81 23.71
CA HIS A 613 -1.31 12.33 23.15
C HIS A 613 -2.36 13.42 22.98
N LEU A 614 -2.64 14.22 24.02
CA LEU A 614 -3.70 15.22 23.97
C LEU A 614 -3.47 16.32 22.94
N PRO A 615 -2.26 16.92 22.81
CA PRO A 615 -2.01 17.91 21.75
C PRO A 615 -2.28 17.34 20.35
N VAL A 616 -1.83 16.10 20.09
CA VAL A 616 -2.04 15.42 18.81
C VAL A 616 -3.51 15.11 18.56
N LEU A 617 -4.22 14.51 19.53
CA LEU A 617 -5.65 14.20 19.40
C LEU A 617 -6.51 15.45 19.18
N ARG A 618 -6.13 16.59 19.77
CA ARG A 618 -6.83 17.88 19.56
C ARG A 618 -6.53 18.48 18.20
N ALA A 619 -5.28 18.44 17.76
CA ALA A 619 -4.91 18.92 16.44
C ALA A 619 -5.57 18.08 15.34
N LEU A 620 -5.68 16.77 15.53
CA LEU A 620 -6.34 15.80 14.64
C LEU A 620 -7.80 15.54 15.04
N HIS A 621 -8.52 16.56 15.52
CA HIS A 621 -9.92 16.45 15.95
C HIS A 621 -10.90 16.05 14.84
N ASP A 622 -10.50 16.17 13.57
CA ASP A 622 -11.25 15.68 12.42
C ASP A 622 -11.10 14.16 12.22
N GLU A 623 -10.08 13.55 12.82
CA GLU A 623 -9.79 12.11 12.79
C GLU A 623 -10.16 11.39 14.10
N PHE A 624 -10.05 12.08 15.25
CA PHE A 624 -10.26 11.51 16.58
C PHE A 624 -11.26 12.30 17.41
N GLU A 625 -12.04 11.60 18.22
CA GLU A 625 -12.93 12.15 19.23
C GLU A 625 -12.54 11.59 20.59
N ILE A 626 -12.29 12.42 21.59
CA ILE A 626 -11.99 11.94 22.94
C ILE A 626 -13.31 11.60 23.64
N ALA A 627 -13.53 10.31 23.92
CA ALA A 627 -14.77 9.80 24.50
C ALA A 627 -14.84 10.01 26.03
N GLY A 628 -13.69 10.01 26.69
CA GLY A 628 -13.59 10.14 28.14
C GLY A 628 -12.20 9.82 28.66
N ILE A 629 -11.99 10.09 29.96
CA ILE A 629 -10.74 9.76 30.65
C ILE A 629 -11.00 8.97 31.93
N VAL A 630 -10.16 7.99 32.22
CA VAL A 630 -10.17 7.23 33.48
C VAL A 630 -9.01 7.68 34.35
N GLY A 631 -9.30 8.10 35.58
CA GLY A 631 -8.29 8.44 36.57
C GLY A 631 -8.91 8.92 37.88
N GLY A 632 -8.16 8.81 38.98
CA GLY A 632 -8.58 9.33 40.27
C GLY A 632 -8.70 10.86 40.29
N PRO A 633 -9.30 11.46 41.35
CA PRO A 633 -9.48 12.91 41.50
C PRO A 633 -8.14 13.60 41.73
N THR A 634 -7.38 13.74 40.66
CA THR A 634 -6.05 14.32 40.62
C THR A 634 -6.09 15.61 39.82
N ARG A 635 -5.18 16.53 40.14
CA ARG A 635 -5.00 17.76 39.35
C ARG A 635 -4.82 17.45 37.86
N SER A 636 -4.10 16.39 37.53
CA SER A 636 -3.84 15.99 36.14
C SER A 636 -5.12 15.57 35.41
N VAL A 637 -6.02 14.82 36.05
CA VAL A 637 -7.32 14.48 35.43
C VAL A 637 -8.18 15.72 35.26
N ALA A 638 -8.22 16.62 36.27
CA ALA A 638 -8.95 17.88 36.17
C ALA A 638 -8.42 18.76 35.02
N GLU A 639 -7.10 18.88 34.87
CA GLU A 639 -6.48 19.58 33.75
C GLU A 639 -6.93 18.96 32.41
N VAL A 640 -6.91 17.64 32.27
CA VAL A 640 -7.38 17.00 31.02
C VAL A 640 -8.86 17.29 30.77
N THR A 641 -9.73 17.15 31.77
CA THR A 641 -11.18 17.41 31.60
C THR A 641 -11.47 18.88 31.30
N ASP A 642 -10.73 19.82 31.91
CA ASP A 642 -10.90 21.26 31.68
C ASP A 642 -10.45 21.64 30.27
N HIS A 643 -9.37 21.04 29.76
CA HIS A 643 -8.84 21.35 28.43
C HIS A 643 -9.64 20.71 27.29
N THR A 644 -10.37 19.63 27.56
CA THR A 644 -11.06 18.83 26.53
C THR A 644 -12.59 18.85 26.63
N GLY A 645 -13.15 19.21 27.79
CA GLY A 645 -14.58 19.15 28.08
C GLY A 645 -15.14 17.73 28.27
N VAL A 646 -14.28 16.70 28.29
CA VAL A 646 -14.72 15.29 28.39
C VAL A 646 -14.92 14.85 29.84
N ARG A 647 -15.80 13.87 30.04
CA ARG A 647 -16.10 13.32 31.37
C ARG A 647 -14.97 12.42 31.90
N ALA A 648 -14.69 12.53 33.19
CA ALA A 648 -13.88 11.56 33.91
C ALA A 648 -14.72 10.39 34.43
N PHE A 649 -14.17 9.18 34.34
CA PHE A 649 -14.76 7.92 34.77
C PHE A 649 -13.91 7.27 35.88
N ALA A 650 -14.55 6.54 36.79
CA ALA A 650 -13.83 5.89 37.89
C ALA A 650 -13.10 4.63 37.41
N THR A 651 -13.67 3.92 36.44
CA THR A 651 -13.08 2.69 35.88
C THR A 651 -13.12 2.66 34.36
N ALA A 652 -12.22 1.89 33.75
CA ALA A 652 -12.22 1.64 32.31
C ALA A 652 -13.48 0.89 31.84
N ALA A 653 -14.02 0.00 32.66
CA ALA A 653 -15.26 -0.71 32.34
C ALA A 653 -16.46 0.25 32.26
N GLU A 654 -16.57 1.22 33.17
CA GLU A 654 -17.59 2.28 33.11
C GLU A 654 -17.44 3.14 31.85
N LEU A 655 -16.21 3.59 31.56
CA LEU A 655 -15.95 4.36 30.33
C LEU A 655 -16.39 3.57 29.10
N VAL A 656 -16.00 2.30 29.00
CA VAL A 656 -16.35 1.45 27.85
C VAL A 656 -17.87 1.25 27.75
N ALA A 657 -18.54 0.97 28.87
CA ALA A 657 -19.99 0.74 28.89
C ALA A 657 -20.81 1.99 28.56
N GLU A 658 -20.41 3.16 29.06
CA GLU A 658 -21.16 4.40 28.88
C GLU A 658 -20.83 5.13 27.58
N THR A 659 -19.59 4.99 27.09
CA THR A 659 -19.12 5.77 25.94
C THR A 659 -18.90 4.94 24.71
N SER A 660 -18.76 3.61 24.77
CA SER A 660 -18.47 2.74 23.61
C SER A 660 -17.30 3.29 22.74
N PRO A 661 -16.09 3.40 23.30
CA PRO A 661 -14.92 3.86 22.55
C PRO A 661 -14.50 2.82 21.51
N ASP A 662 -13.97 3.29 20.38
CA ASP A 662 -13.40 2.45 19.33
C ASP A 662 -11.93 2.09 19.63
N LEU A 663 -11.24 2.87 20.46
CA LEU A 663 -9.85 2.68 20.88
C LEU A 663 -9.66 3.10 22.35
N LEU A 664 -8.85 2.35 23.10
CA LEU A 664 -8.34 2.77 24.41
C LEU A 664 -6.84 3.07 24.36
N ILE A 665 -6.46 4.28 24.76
CA ILE A 665 -5.06 4.63 25.04
C ILE A 665 -4.79 4.30 26.52
N VAL A 666 -3.90 3.36 26.78
CA VAL A 666 -3.56 2.90 28.13
C VAL A 666 -2.23 3.51 28.53
N ALA A 667 -2.29 4.68 29.19
CA ALA A 667 -1.14 5.47 29.62
C ALA A 667 -1.08 5.55 31.15
N VAL A 668 -0.85 4.39 31.76
CA VAL A 668 -0.76 4.22 33.23
C VAL A 668 0.67 4.34 33.73
N ALA A 669 0.82 4.52 35.05
CA ALA A 669 2.14 4.53 35.67
C ALA A 669 2.91 3.23 35.38
N THR A 670 4.21 3.33 35.14
CA THR A 670 5.04 2.20 34.70
C THR A 670 5.05 1.03 35.68
N GLN A 671 4.82 1.27 36.98
CA GLN A 671 4.79 0.22 38.00
C GLN A 671 3.57 -0.69 37.92
N VAL A 672 2.49 -0.28 37.23
CA VAL A 672 1.23 -1.01 37.16
C VAL A 672 0.93 -1.60 35.77
N VAL A 673 1.80 -1.37 34.79
CA VAL A 673 1.59 -1.83 33.39
C VAL A 673 1.39 -3.35 33.29
N ASP A 674 2.20 -4.12 34.03
CA ASP A 674 2.17 -5.60 34.04
C ASP A 674 0.85 -6.16 34.59
N THR A 675 0.14 -5.38 35.42
CA THR A 675 -1.18 -5.74 35.96
C THR A 675 -2.32 -5.16 35.14
N ALA A 676 -2.16 -3.95 34.61
CA ALA A 676 -3.22 -3.23 33.91
C ALA A 676 -3.42 -3.75 32.48
N ALA A 677 -2.35 -3.98 31.71
CA ALA A 677 -2.47 -4.38 30.31
C ALA A 677 -3.29 -5.68 30.11
N PRO A 678 -3.08 -6.77 30.89
CA PRO A 678 -3.92 -7.96 30.78
C PRO A 678 -5.41 -7.72 31.05
N GLN A 679 -5.73 -6.83 32.00
CA GLN A 679 -7.12 -6.50 32.34
C GLN A 679 -7.78 -5.68 31.22
N MET A 680 -7.04 -4.78 30.58
CA MET A 680 -7.58 -3.98 29.48
C MET A 680 -7.89 -4.83 28.25
N VAL A 681 -7.12 -5.90 27.98
CA VAL A 681 -7.41 -6.84 26.89
C VAL A 681 -8.77 -7.53 27.05
N GLU A 682 -9.21 -7.75 28.30
CA GLU A 682 -10.48 -8.39 28.62
C GLU A 682 -11.69 -7.48 28.35
N LEU A 683 -11.49 -6.16 28.18
CA LEU A 683 -12.56 -5.21 27.84
C LEU A 683 -13.03 -5.34 26.38
N GLY A 684 -12.29 -6.06 25.53
CA GLY A 684 -12.68 -6.32 24.15
C GLY A 684 -12.57 -5.13 23.19
N VAL A 685 -11.99 -4.02 23.63
CA VAL A 685 -11.73 -2.81 22.81
C VAL A 685 -10.28 -2.85 22.32
N PRO A 686 -9.98 -2.41 21.08
CA PRO A 686 -8.61 -2.18 20.63
C PRO A 686 -7.79 -1.31 21.59
N LEU A 687 -6.50 -1.61 21.73
CA LEU A 687 -5.63 -0.95 22.71
C LEU A 687 -4.38 -0.34 22.07
N LEU A 688 -4.07 0.90 22.43
CA LEU A 688 -2.74 1.48 22.30
C LEU A 688 -2.11 1.53 23.70
N LEU A 689 -1.20 0.60 23.98
CA LEU A 689 -0.52 0.50 25.26
C LEU A 689 0.69 1.42 25.29
N GLU A 690 0.86 2.23 26.33
CA GLU A 690 2.11 2.97 26.51
C GLU A 690 3.32 2.06 26.69
N THR A 691 4.49 2.63 26.44
CA THR A 691 5.76 1.94 26.65
C THR A 691 6.22 1.98 28.11
N PRO A 692 6.93 0.94 28.59
CA PRO A 692 7.22 -0.33 27.90
C PRO A 692 6.01 -1.28 27.90
N PHE A 693 5.97 -2.21 26.94
CA PHE A 693 4.89 -3.23 26.85
C PHE A 693 4.73 -4.05 28.14
N SER A 694 5.86 -4.45 28.75
CA SER A 694 5.89 -5.16 30.04
C SER A 694 7.28 -5.11 30.67
N TRP A 695 7.38 -4.95 31.98
CA TRP A 695 8.66 -5.05 32.71
C TRP A 695 9.09 -6.49 32.95
N ASN A 696 8.13 -7.41 32.96
CA ASN A 696 8.35 -8.83 33.17
C ASN A 696 8.07 -9.63 31.89
N VAL A 697 9.12 -10.13 31.23
CA VAL A 697 9.03 -10.93 29.99
C VAL A 697 8.02 -12.08 30.10
N ARG A 698 7.92 -12.76 31.25
CA ARG A 698 6.96 -13.85 31.44
C ARG A 698 5.52 -13.35 31.47
N THR A 699 5.27 -12.23 32.15
CA THR A 699 3.96 -11.56 32.12
C THR A 699 3.65 -11.08 30.71
N GLY A 700 4.59 -10.42 30.04
CA GLY A 700 4.47 -9.96 28.65
C GLY A 700 4.10 -11.07 27.67
N ARG A 701 4.74 -12.25 27.74
CA ARG A 701 4.37 -13.42 26.93
C ARG A 701 2.94 -13.90 27.17
N ARG A 702 2.53 -14.00 28.45
CA ARG A 702 1.14 -14.36 28.80
C ARG A 702 0.15 -13.31 28.29
N THR A 703 0.48 -12.04 28.37
CA THR A 703 -0.33 -10.96 27.80
C THR A 703 -0.43 -11.10 26.29
N LEU A 704 0.69 -11.39 25.60
CA LEU A 704 0.70 -11.62 24.15
C LEU A 704 -0.12 -12.84 23.74
N GLU A 705 -0.05 -13.94 24.49
CA GLU A 705 -0.90 -15.12 24.30
C GLU A 705 -2.38 -14.78 24.48
N LYS A 706 -2.73 -14.01 25.52
CA LYS A 706 -4.10 -13.50 25.72
C LYS A 706 -4.58 -12.64 24.55
N ILE A 707 -3.73 -11.72 24.07
CA ILE A 707 -4.04 -10.87 22.90
C ILE A 707 -4.34 -11.73 21.66
N ARG A 708 -3.48 -12.73 21.38
CA ARG A 708 -3.66 -13.67 20.26
C ARG A 708 -4.93 -14.49 20.40
N ALA A 709 -5.18 -15.06 21.59
CA ALA A 709 -6.37 -15.87 21.85
C ALA A 709 -7.67 -15.06 21.76
N ALA A 710 -7.63 -13.78 22.15
CA ALA A 710 -8.78 -12.89 22.07
C ALA A 710 -9.00 -12.31 20.67
N GLY A 711 -8.05 -12.49 19.74
CA GLY A 711 -8.10 -11.92 18.40
C GLY A 711 -8.19 -10.39 18.39
N ARG A 712 -7.56 -9.71 19.36
CA ARG A 712 -7.70 -8.26 19.56
C ARG A 712 -6.55 -7.48 18.96
N LEU A 713 -6.88 -6.30 18.43
CA LEU A 713 -5.90 -5.34 17.95
C LEU A 713 -5.22 -4.62 19.12
N VAL A 714 -3.91 -4.84 19.30
CA VAL A 714 -3.11 -4.20 20.34
C VAL A 714 -1.79 -3.70 19.77
N SER A 715 -1.58 -2.38 19.86
CA SER A 715 -0.31 -1.73 19.54
C SER A 715 0.41 -1.27 20.82
N VAL A 716 1.72 -1.10 20.73
CA VAL A 716 2.55 -0.46 21.76
C VAL A 716 2.96 0.91 21.23
N CYS A 717 2.78 1.97 22.02
CA CYS A 717 3.09 3.36 21.67
C CYS A 717 4.59 3.65 21.71
N GLU A 718 5.37 2.92 20.91
CA GLU A 718 6.80 3.15 20.69
C GLU A 718 7.01 4.11 19.51
N GLN A 719 7.08 5.41 19.79
CA GLN A 719 7.10 6.46 18.77
C GLN A 719 8.51 6.75 18.22
N THR A 720 9.57 6.30 18.89
CA THR A 720 10.97 6.57 18.50
C THR A 720 11.30 6.16 17.06
N PRO A 721 10.89 4.96 16.56
CA PRO A 721 11.11 4.57 15.16
C PRO A 721 10.31 5.37 14.13
N PHE A 722 9.41 6.24 14.59
CA PHE A 722 8.55 7.10 13.78
C PHE A 722 8.90 8.58 13.92
N LEU A 723 10.02 8.92 14.57
CA LEU A 723 10.55 10.28 14.51
C LEU A 723 10.93 10.63 13.06
N PRO A 724 10.78 11.89 12.62
CA PRO A 724 11.09 12.31 11.25
C PRO A 724 12.43 11.80 10.71
N ILE A 725 13.49 11.92 11.50
CA ILE A 725 14.84 11.48 11.11
C ILE A 725 14.96 9.95 10.99
N GLU A 726 14.26 9.18 11.82
CA GLU A 726 14.25 7.71 11.71
C GLU A 726 13.46 7.25 10.49
N GLN A 727 12.37 7.95 10.16
CA GLN A 727 11.61 7.68 8.94
C GLN A 727 12.45 7.97 7.69
N LEU A 728 13.21 9.08 7.66
CA LEU A 728 14.14 9.37 6.57
C LEU A 728 15.23 8.29 6.47
N ARG A 729 15.86 7.87 7.57
CA ARG A 729 16.89 6.81 7.56
C ARG A 729 16.36 5.51 6.98
N ARG A 730 15.17 5.08 7.41
CA ARG A 730 14.51 3.90 6.86
C ARG A 730 14.25 4.07 5.37
N HIS A 731 13.80 5.24 4.92
CA HIS A 731 13.60 5.52 3.50
C HIS A 731 14.92 5.41 2.70
N VAL A 732 16.04 5.93 3.22
CA VAL A 732 17.38 5.78 2.62
C VAL A 732 17.81 4.30 2.55
N ILE A 733 17.46 3.49 3.55
CA ILE A 733 17.70 2.04 3.58
C ILE A 733 16.84 1.32 2.54
N GLU A 734 15.55 1.60 2.48
CA GLU A 734 14.57 0.98 1.57
C GLU A 734 14.87 1.29 0.11
N LEU A 735 15.35 2.51 -0.18
CA LEU A 735 15.89 2.86 -1.48
C LEU A 735 17.20 2.13 -1.77
N GLY A 736 17.91 1.56 -0.78
CA GLY A 736 19.13 0.77 -0.97
C GLY A 736 20.43 1.58 -1.04
N HIS A 737 20.42 2.86 -0.63
CA HIS A 737 21.61 3.72 -0.71
C HIS A 737 22.69 3.36 0.32
N LEU A 738 22.31 2.81 1.48
CA LEU A 738 23.26 2.24 2.43
C LEU A 738 23.77 0.86 2.00
N GLY A 739 23.03 0.20 1.11
CA GLY A 739 23.13 -1.23 0.86
C GLY A 739 22.76 -2.05 2.10
N ARG A 740 23.16 -3.33 2.15
CA ARG A 740 22.85 -4.21 3.27
C ARG A 740 23.34 -3.64 4.59
N VAL A 741 22.41 -3.29 5.47
CA VAL A 741 22.73 -2.81 6.82
C VAL A 741 23.35 -3.95 7.63
N HIS A 742 24.58 -3.76 8.09
CA HIS A 742 25.35 -4.73 8.86
C HIS A 742 25.44 -4.40 10.35
N LEU A 743 25.44 -3.10 10.65
CA LEU A 743 25.56 -2.57 11.99
C LEU A 743 24.61 -1.41 12.15
N VAL A 744 23.86 -1.43 13.23
CA VAL A 744 23.18 -0.26 13.78
C VAL A 744 23.71 -0.02 15.18
N GLN A 745 24.05 1.22 15.49
CA GLN A 745 24.63 1.59 16.77
C GLN A 745 23.92 2.82 17.34
N ASN A 746 23.63 2.75 18.62
CA ASN A 746 23.14 3.87 19.42
C ASN A 746 24.19 4.16 20.51
N ASP A 747 24.83 5.33 20.42
CA ASP A 747 25.74 5.87 21.43
C ASP A 747 25.03 6.93 22.28
N GLY A 748 23.98 6.51 22.99
CA GLY A 748 23.23 7.34 23.93
C GLY A 748 22.23 8.32 23.32
N ALA A 749 21.86 8.17 22.04
CA ALA A 749 20.82 8.97 21.39
C ALA A 749 19.42 8.61 21.90
N TYR A 750 19.23 7.35 22.29
CA TYR A 750 18.00 6.84 22.90
C TYR A 750 18.34 5.95 24.10
N PHE A 751 17.50 6.02 25.12
CA PHE A 751 17.63 5.19 26.32
C PHE A 751 16.97 3.81 26.14
N ASP A 752 17.57 2.78 26.74
CA ASP A 752 17.00 1.44 26.96
C ASP A 752 16.18 0.87 25.77
N TYR A 753 14.92 0.47 26.02
CA TYR A 753 14.08 -0.25 25.06
C TYR A 753 13.69 0.61 23.86
N HIS A 754 13.53 1.93 24.03
CA HIS A 754 13.29 2.86 22.92
C HIS A 754 14.44 2.81 21.91
N GLY A 755 15.67 2.80 22.42
CA GLY A 755 16.86 2.68 21.59
C GLY A 755 16.97 1.35 20.89
N VAL A 756 16.64 0.25 21.57
CA VAL A 756 16.61 -1.07 20.95
C VAL A 756 15.55 -1.15 19.84
N GLY A 757 14.33 -0.65 20.09
CA GLY A 757 13.23 -0.62 19.13
C GLY A 757 13.56 0.18 17.88
N ALA A 758 14.09 1.40 18.03
CA ALA A 758 14.53 2.25 16.92
C ALA A 758 15.61 1.57 16.07
N LEU A 759 16.67 1.06 16.71
CA LEU A 759 17.74 0.37 15.99
C LEU A 759 17.26 -0.91 15.29
N ARG A 760 16.35 -1.68 15.91
CA ARG A 760 15.76 -2.88 15.30
C ARG A 760 15.01 -2.55 14.02
N MET A 761 14.23 -1.47 14.02
CA MET A 761 13.51 -1.02 12.84
C MET A 761 14.45 -0.61 11.71
N LEU A 762 15.55 0.09 12.03
CA LEU A 762 16.60 0.43 11.05
C LEU A 762 17.39 -0.79 10.54
N LEU A 763 17.59 -1.81 11.36
CA LEU A 763 18.29 -3.04 10.95
C LEU A 763 17.42 -3.91 10.03
N GLY A 764 16.09 -3.75 10.09
CA GLY A 764 15.09 -4.50 9.34
C GLY A 764 14.25 -5.39 10.26
N GLY A 765 12.94 -5.08 10.35
CA GLY A 765 12.03 -5.66 11.35
C GLY A 765 11.85 -7.18 11.31
N GLY A 766 12.12 -7.83 10.17
CA GLY A 766 12.01 -9.29 10.01
C GLY A 766 13.25 -10.09 10.41
N ARG A 767 14.36 -9.44 10.79
CA ARG A 767 15.60 -10.15 11.16
C ARG A 767 15.46 -10.81 12.54
N GLN A 768 15.86 -12.07 12.62
CA GLN A 768 15.78 -12.85 13.85
C GLN A 768 17.06 -12.69 14.69
N PRO A 769 16.98 -12.21 15.93
CA PRO A 769 18.13 -12.11 16.81
C PRO A 769 18.52 -13.50 17.33
N SER A 770 19.80 -13.83 17.26
CA SER A 770 20.34 -15.15 17.64
C SER A 770 20.88 -15.17 19.07
N ARG A 771 21.56 -14.09 19.48
CA ARG A 771 22.14 -13.96 20.82
C ARG A 771 22.38 -12.50 21.21
N ALA A 772 22.39 -12.24 22.51
CA ALA A 772 22.77 -10.95 23.09
C ALA A 772 23.97 -11.10 24.02
N ILE A 773 24.87 -10.11 23.97
CA ILE A 773 26.08 -10.01 24.78
C ILE A 773 26.11 -8.62 25.40
N ALA A 774 26.47 -8.46 26.66
CA ALA A 774 26.63 -7.14 27.26
C ALA A 774 27.64 -7.12 28.40
N THR A 775 28.34 -6.00 28.54
CA THR A 775 29.24 -5.74 29.66
C THR A 775 28.70 -4.60 30.53
N ARG A 776 29.08 -4.62 31.81
CA ARG A 776 28.96 -3.45 32.68
C ARG A 776 30.19 -2.58 32.43
N ALA A 777 29.96 -1.33 32.08
CA ALA A 777 31.02 -0.34 31.93
C ALA A 777 30.86 0.73 33.02
N ASP A 778 31.91 0.90 33.82
CA ASP A 778 32.06 2.05 34.70
C ASP A 778 32.41 3.25 33.82
N VAL A 779 31.42 4.07 33.49
CA VAL A 779 31.63 5.29 32.70
C VAL A 779 31.71 6.46 33.69
N VAL A 780 32.56 7.44 33.38
CA VAL A 780 32.80 8.63 34.21
C VAL A 780 31.48 9.15 34.79
N PRO A 781 31.35 9.23 36.12
CA PRO A 781 30.09 9.61 36.74
C PRO A 781 29.74 11.03 36.33
N THR A 782 28.64 11.21 35.62
CA THR A 782 27.97 12.51 35.49
C THR A 782 27.19 12.82 36.77
N GLY A 783 27.85 12.70 37.93
CA GLY A 783 27.30 12.97 39.27
C GLY A 783 26.63 11.79 39.99
N ASP A 784 26.14 10.78 39.26
CA ASP A 784 25.09 9.90 39.83
C ASP A 784 25.48 8.44 40.12
N GLY A 785 26.72 8.03 39.84
CA GLY A 785 27.24 6.70 40.20
C GLY A 785 26.58 5.50 39.47
N GLU A 786 25.92 5.71 38.33
CA GLU A 786 25.20 4.65 37.62
C GLU A 786 26.07 3.83 36.65
N VAL A 787 25.81 2.52 36.63
CA VAL A 787 26.49 1.52 35.78
C VAL A 787 25.89 1.57 34.36
N ARG A 788 26.70 1.94 33.36
CA ARG A 788 26.27 1.87 31.96
C ARG A 788 26.39 0.44 31.43
N ARG A 789 25.48 0.05 30.54
CA ARG A 789 25.56 -1.21 29.81
C ARG A 789 25.87 -0.94 28.35
N ILE A 790 26.83 -1.69 27.83
CA ILE A 790 27.12 -1.74 26.40
C ILE A 790 26.70 -3.13 25.94
N GLY A 791 25.61 -3.18 25.20
CA GLY A 791 25.01 -4.41 24.69
C GLY A 791 25.21 -4.56 23.19
N THR A 792 25.44 -5.79 22.74
CA THR A 792 25.47 -6.19 21.34
C THR A 792 24.50 -7.33 21.12
N VAL A 793 23.58 -7.18 20.17
CA VAL A 793 22.75 -8.28 19.64
C VAL A 793 23.36 -8.75 18.33
N VAL A 794 23.47 -10.05 18.16
CA VAL A 794 23.88 -10.69 16.90
C VAL A 794 22.66 -11.36 16.28
N TYR A 795 22.45 -11.17 14.99
CA TYR A 795 21.35 -11.75 14.22
C TYR A 795 21.80 -12.99 13.45
N ASP A 796 20.87 -13.85 13.06
CA ASP A 796 21.16 -15.11 12.35
C ASP A 796 21.94 -14.91 11.04
N ASP A 797 21.75 -13.75 10.41
CA ASP A 797 22.38 -13.37 9.16
C ASP A 797 23.76 -12.69 9.34
N GLY A 798 24.23 -12.60 10.59
CA GLY A 798 25.50 -12.01 11.00
C GLY A 798 25.45 -10.50 11.28
N ALA A 799 24.30 -9.84 11.11
CA ALA A 799 24.18 -8.43 11.43
C ALA A 799 24.23 -8.17 12.94
N THR A 800 24.57 -6.94 13.33
CA THR A 800 24.77 -6.57 14.73
C THR A 800 24.04 -5.27 15.10
N LEU A 801 23.53 -5.24 16.33
CA LEU A 801 22.94 -4.06 16.95
C LEU A 801 23.76 -3.74 18.19
N HIS A 802 24.34 -2.54 18.25
CA HIS A 802 25.10 -2.06 19.39
C HIS A 802 24.31 -0.98 20.14
N HIS A 803 24.03 -1.20 21.41
CA HIS A 803 23.24 -0.30 22.22
C HIS A 803 24.01 0.10 23.48
N ARG A 804 24.22 1.40 23.65
CA ARG A 804 24.71 2.00 24.88
C ARG A 804 23.55 2.71 25.58
N SER A 805 23.19 2.23 26.77
CA SER A 805 22.18 2.89 27.60
C SER A 805 22.71 4.22 28.14
N ALA A 806 21.93 5.30 28.00
CA ALA A 806 22.23 6.65 28.48
C ALA A 806 20.95 7.37 28.98
N TYR A 807 21.07 8.30 29.92
CA TYR A 807 19.92 9.02 30.50
C TYR A 807 19.18 9.92 29.49
N ALA A 808 17.90 10.19 29.77
CA ALA A 808 17.13 11.21 29.07
C ALA A 808 17.88 12.57 29.08
N GLY A 809 18.13 13.13 27.90
CA GLY A 809 18.83 14.40 27.71
C GLY A 809 20.31 14.31 27.31
N SER A 810 20.88 13.12 27.08
CA SER A 810 22.23 13.01 26.52
C SER A 810 22.25 13.31 25.02
N THR A 811 23.22 14.11 24.56
CA THR A 811 23.56 14.24 23.14
C THR A 811 24.27 12.98 22.69
N GLY A 812 23.53 11.97 22.28
CA GLY A 812 24.11 10.78 21.70
C GLY A 812 24.00 10.74 20.18
N SER A 813 24.63 9.74 19.58
CA SER A 813 24.64 9.56 18.12
C SER A 813 24.04 8.22 17.71
N VAL A 814 23.39 8.19 16.54
CA VAL A 814 22.97 6.97 15.87
C VAL A 814 23.82 6.75 14.62
N LEU A 815 24.41 5.56 14.51
CA LEU A 815 25.13 5.11 13.33
C LEU A 815 24.36 3.95 12.68
N VAL A 816 24.11 4.08 11.38
CA VAL A 816 23.66 2.99 10.51
C VAL A 816 24.77 2.74 9.50
N GLN A 817 25.40 1.58 9.57
CA GLN A 817 26.46 1.19 8.67
C GLN A 817 25.98 0.08 7.74
N GLY A 818 25.86 0.43 6.46
CA GLY A 818 25.59 -0.52 5.39
C GLY A 818 26.84 -0.89 4.61
N SER A 819 26.66 -1.77 3.63
CA SER A 819 27.73 -2.28 2.75
C SER A 819 28.34 -1.21 1.83
N LYS A 820 27.62 -0.11 1.55
CA LYS A 820 28.04 0.94 0.59
C LYS A 820 28.23 2.31 1.22
N ALA A 821 27.45 2.61 2.24
CA ALA A 821 27.45 3.92 2.87
C ALA A 821 27.11 3.79 4.35
N SER A 822 27.40 4.84 5.10
CA SER A 822 27.05 4.94 6.52
C SER A 822 26.28 6.22 6.74
N MET A 823 25.24 6.16 7.56
CA MET A 823 24.54 7.35 8.04
C MET A 823 24.86 7.52 9.51
N VAL A 824 25.42 8.67 9.88
CA VAL A 824 25.68 9.08 11.26
C VAL A 824 24.82 10.29 11.54
N ASP A 825 23.89 10.16 12.47
CA ASP A 825 22.94 11.21 12.83
C ASP A 825 22.16 11.74 11.61
N ASP A 826 22.42 12.98 11.22
CA ASP A 826 21.84 13.68 10.08
C ASP A 826 22.78 13.73 8.87
N THR A 827 23.80 12.86 8.84
CA THR A 827 24.86 12.91 7.84
C THR A 827 25.01 11.55 7.14
N LEU A 828 24.86 11.54 5.82
CA LEU A 828 25.16 10.40 4.96
C LEU A 828 26.59 10.50 4.45
N ILE A 829 27.36 9.44 4.67
CA ILE A 829 28.74 9.29 4.24
C ILE A 829 28.78 8.18 3.19
N THR A 830 29.15 8.56 1.97
CA THR A 830 29.31 7.64 0.84
C THR A 830 30.77 7.64 0.39
N VAL A 831 31.24 6.48 -0.09
CA VAL A 831 32.56 6.36 -0.73
C VAL A 831 32.36 5.71 -2.09
N ARG A 832 32.63 6.44 -3.17
CA ARG A 832 32.60 5.93 -4.56
C ARG A 832 33.92 6.26 -5.24
N ASP A 833 34.53 5.26 -5.87
CA ASP A 833 35.79 5.39 -6.62
C ASP A 833 36.91 6.09 -5.83
N GLY A 834 36.99 5.80 -4.52
CA GLY A 834 37.96 6.41 -3.60
C GLY A 834 37.61 7.83 -3.15
N THR A 835 36.54 8.43 -3.67
CA THR A 835 36.05 9.75 -3.27
C THR A 835 35.02 9.62 -2.15
N ARG A 836 35.28 10.29 -1.03
CA ARG A 836 34.34 10.37 0.11
C ARG A 836 33.45 11.59 -0.04
N THR A 837 32.14 11.37 -0.09
CA THR A 837 31.13 12.44 -0.10
C THR A 837 30.36 12.42 1.21
N VAL A 838 30.14 13.61 1.77
CA VAL A 838 29.41 13.81 3.02
C VAL A 838 28.23 14.73 2.71
N THR A 839 27.03 14.20 2.83
CA THR A 839 25.79 14.94 2.63
C THR A 839 25.05 15.06 3.95
N ARG A 840 24.59 16.26 4.28
CA ARG A 840 23.80 16.52 5.49
C ARG A 840 22.31 16.60 5.13
N VAL A 841 21.46 16.16 6.05
CA VAL A 841 20.01 16.32 5.96
C VAL A 841 19.67 17.80 6.18
N GLU A 842 18.93 18.35 5.23
CA GLU A 842 18.33 19.68 5.29
C GLU A 842 16.92 19.56 5.87
N ARG A 843 16.58 20.40 6.85
CA ARG A 843 15.21 20.52 7.37
C ARG A 843 14.53 21.67 6.64
N GLU A 844 13.59 21.35 5.77
CA GLU A 844 12.75 22.36 5.14
C GLU A 844 11.62 22.73 6.10
N MET A 845 11.52 24.01 6.42
CA MET A 845 10.51 24.55 7.34
C MET A 845 9.49 25.37 6.56
N ASN A 846 8.21 25.23 6.91
CA ASN A 846 7.17 26.17 6.55
C ASN A 846 6.82 26.99 7.78
N GLU A 847 7.17 28.28 7.77
CA GLU A 847 7.22 29.12 8.97
C GLU A 847 8.09 28.48 10.07
N SER A 848 7.50 28.06 11.19
CA SER A 848 8.17 27.36 12.29
C SER A 848 7.94 25.84 12.28
N ARG A 849 7.24 25.30 11.28
CA ARG A 849 6.80 23.90 11.23
C ARG A 849 7.66 23.10 10.27
N LEU A 850 7.98 21.86 10.65
CA LEU A 850 8.72 20.97 9.76
C LEU A 850 7.87 20.62 8.53
N ALA A 851 8.33 20.96 7.34
CA ALA A 851 7.67 20.61 6.08
C ALA A 851 8.25 19.34 5.46
N ALA A 852 9.58 19.20 5.46
CA ALA A 852 10.25 18.03 4.91
C ALA A 852 11.67 17.86 5.49
N LEU A 853 12.21 16.66 5.33
CA LEU A 853 13.64 16.36 5.47
C LEU A 853 14.19 15.96 4.10
N VAL A 854 15.29 16.59 3.70
CA VAL A 854 15.83 16.45 2.34
C VAL A 854 17.30 16.12 2.40
N LEU A 855 17.74 15.19 1.54
CA LEU A 855 19.12 14.80 1.37
C LEU A 855 19.49 14.91 -0.11
N ARG A 856 20.39 15.84 -0.45
CA ARG A 856 20.80 16.13 -1.84
C ARG A 856 22.17 15.49 -2.15
N GLY A 857 22.26 14.52 -3.07
CA GLY A 857 23.51 13.78 -3.26
C GLY A 857 23.64 12.92 -4.53
N ILE A 858 24.58 11.96 -4.49
CA ILE A 858 25.18 11.25 -5.64
C ILE A 858 24.16 10.60 -6.61
N ASP A 859 22.95 10.30 -6.17
CA ASP A 859 21.91 9.67 -7.00
C ASP A 859 20.61 10.52 -7.03
N GLY A 860 20.70 11.84 -6.80
CA GLY A 860 19.56 12.75 -6.78
C GLY A 860 19.12 13.18 -5.37
N GLU A 861 17.90 13.69 -5.28
CA GLU A 861 17.26 14.13 -4.03
C GLU A 861 16.51 12.97 -3.38
N ILE A 862 16.76 12.72 -2.09
CA ILE A 862 15.94 11.86 -1.24
C ILE A 862 15.13 12.78 -0.33
N ARG A 863 13.80 12.67 -0.38
CA ARG A 863 12.88 13.52 0.37
C ARG A 863 11.94 12.70 1.23
N TRP A 864 11.84 13.07 2.50
CA TRP A 864 10.76 12.67 3.40
C TRP A 864 9.89 13.91 3.65
N THR A 865 8.61 13.84 3.32
CA THR A 865 7.64 14.94 3.47
C THR A 865 6.86 14.76 4.76
N ASN A 866 6.76 15.80 5.60
CA ASN A 866 6.00 15.71 6.85
C ASN A 866 4.49 15.60 6.54
N PRO A 867 3.82 14.46 6.85
CA PRO A 867 2.39 14.28 6.58
C PRO A 867 1.50 15.11 7.52
N PHE A 868 2.10 15.85 8.47
CA PHE A 868 1.43 16.75 9.41
C PHE A 868 1.94 18.19 9.28
N ALA A 869 2.51 18.59 8.13
CA ALA A 869 3.04 19.95 7.93
C ALA A 869 2.01 21.08 8.17
N GLY A 870 0.71 20.77 8.08
CA GLY A 870 -0.38 21.69 8.44
C GLY A 870 -0.60 21.91 9.94
N HIS A 871 0.03 21.09 10.80
CA HIS A 871 -0.10 21.13 12.25
C HIS A 871 1.19 21.61 12.91
N ASP A 872 1.07 22.23 14.09
CA ASP A 872 2.20 22.71 14.89
C ASP A 872 2.70 21.60 15.82
N PHE A 873 3.36 20.59 15.23
CA PHE A 873 3.91 19.45 15.96
C PHE A 873 5.44 19.51 16.03
N ASP A 874 5.99 19.17 17.18
CA ASP A 874 7.41 18.82 17.30
C ASP A 874 7.68 17.39 16.78
N ASP A 875 8.96 17.00 16.72
CA ASP A 875 9.37 15.69 16.19
C ASP A 875 8.78 14.50 16.98
N ASP A 876 8.59 14.61 18.31
CA ASP A 876 7.99 13.55 19.14
C ASP A 876 6.49 13.45 18.86
N GLN A 877 5.80 14.59 18.78
CA GLN A 877 4.39 14.67 18.43
C GLN A 877 4.12 14.18 17.00
N ILE A 878 5.02 14.43 16.05
CA ILE A 878 4.95 13.81 14.70
C ILE A 878 5.00 12.28 14.83
N GLY A 879 5.93 11.75 15.63
CA GLY A 879 6.02 10.30 15.89
C GLY A 879 4.72 9.74 16.50
N VAL A 880 4.19 10.38 17.53
CA VAL A 880 2.92 9.99 18.17
C VAL A 880 1.73 10.11 17.21
N ALA A 881 1.68 11.16 16.38
CA ALA A 881 0.65 11.34 15.36
C ALA A 881 0.71 10.24 14.30
N THR A 882 1.91 9.84 13.86
CA THR A 882 2.10 8.68 12.97
C THR A 882 1.57 7.40 13.62
N MET A 883 1.85 7.18 14.91
CA MET A 883 1.35 5.99 15.63
C MET A 883 -0.17 6.00 15.81
N LEU A 884 -0.75 7.13 16.21
CA LEU A 884 -2.20 7.28 16.40
C LEU A 884 -2.93 7.09 15.08
N ARG A 885 -2.47 7.71 13.99
CA ARG A 885 -3.04 7.52 12.65
C ARG A 885 -2.90 6.06 12.21
N GLY A 886 -1.74 5.44 12.40
CA GLY A 886 -1.56 4.00 12.12
C GLY A 886 -2.48 3.10 12.96
N MET A 887 -2.70 3.42 14.23
CA MET A 887 -3.63 2.68 15.09
C MET A 887 -5.09 2.92 14.69
N ARG A 888 -5.44 4.13 14.29
CA ARG A 888 -6.76 4.46 13.73
C ARG A 888 -7.04 3.63 12.50
N ASP A 889 -6.09 3.61 11.57
CA ASP A 889 -6.19 2.80 10.36
C ASP A 889 -6.33 1.32 10.73
N ALA A 890 -5.59 0.86 11.73
CA ALA A 890 -5.71 -0.51 12.25
C ALA A 890 -7.08 -0.83 12.85
N VAL A 891 -7.72 0.09 13.55
CA VAL A 891 -9.08 -0.12 14.09
C VAL A 891 -10.14 -0.04 13.00
N LEU A 892 -10.11 1.00 12.17
CA LEU A 892 -11.12 1.25 11.14
C LEU A 892 -11.12 0.17 10.08
N PHE A 893 -9.94 -0.37 9.81
CA PHE A 893 -9.71 -1.23 8.68
C PHE A 893 -9.32 -2.66 9.12
N ASP A 894 -9.23 -2.95 10.42
CA ASP A 894 -8.83 -4.26 10.93
C ASP A 894 -7.45 -4.68 10.36
N VAL A 895 -6.45 -3.81 10.56
CA VAL A 895 -5.06 -3.99 10.08
C VAL A 895 -4.07 -4.36 11.15
N ASP A 896 -2.89 -4.85 10.76
CA ASP A 896 -1.79 -4.96 11.71
C ASP A 896 -1.41 -3.58 12.27
N PRO A 897 -1.24 -3.45 13.59
CA PRO A 897 -0.93 -2.18 14.22
C PRO A 897 0.48 -1.68 13.84
N PRO A 898 0.74 -0.36 13.88
CA PRO A 898 2.01 0.22 13.43
C PRO A 898 3.23 -0.30 14.21
N TYR A 899 3.06 -0.61 15.49
CA TYR A 899 4.07 -1.28 16.31
C TYR A 899 3.41 -2.35 17.17
N SER A 900 3.70 -3.62 16.89
CA SER A 900 2.99 -4.75 17.48
C SER A 900 3.40 -5.04 18.93
N ALA A 901 2.48 -5.62 19.71
CA ALA A 901 2.79 -6.15 21.05
C ALA A 901 3.97 -7.14 21.05
N ALA A 902 4.11 -7.94 19.98
CA ALA A 902 5.25 -8.84 19.82
C ALA A 902 6.59 -8.08 19.66
N SER A 903 6.60 -6.95 18.95
CA SER A 903 7.79 -6.10 18.82
C SER A 903 8.16 -5.48 20.16
N GLY A 904 7.20 -4.91 20.90
CA GLY A 904 7.45 -4.34 22.22
C GLY A 904 7.93 -5.38 23.23
N LEU A 905 7.42 -6.62 23.17
CA LEU A 905 7.94 -7.72 23.98
C LEU A 905 9.37 -8.08 23.61
N LEU A 906 9.69 -8.17 22.32
CA LEU A 906 11.03 -8.49 21.85
C LEU A 906 12.06 -7.46 22.33
N ASP A 907 11.73 -6.17 22.31
CA ASP A 907 12.61 -5.11 22.83
C ASP A 907 12.94 -5.34 24.32
N MET A 908 11.94 -5.75 25.10
CA MET A 908 12.11 -6.09 26.52
C MET A 908 12.88 -7.41 26.73
N GLU A 909 12.74 -8.39 25.84
CA GLU A 909 13.56 -9.61 25.85
C GLU A 909 15.04 -9.29 25.59
N LEU A 910 15.34 -8.39 24.65
CA LEU A 910 16.71 -7.98 24.34
C LEU A 910 17.36 -7.24 25.51
N ILE A 911 16.67 -6.26 26.11
CA ILE A 911 17.14 -5.57 27.33
C ILE A 911 17.32 -6.57 28.48
N THR A 912 16.44 -7.57 28.57
CA THR A 912 16.56 -8.63 29.55
C THR A 912 17.80 -9.48 29.33
N ALA A 913 18.07 -9.88 28.09
CA ALA A 913 19.23 -10.64 27.70
C ALA A 913 20.54 -9.87 27.98
N PHE A 914 20.59 -8.56 27.70
CA PHE A 914 21.72 -7.71 28.07
C PHE A 914 21.99 -7.74 29.57
N GLY A 915 20.98 -7.54 30.41
CA GLY A 915 21.19 -7.57 31.86
C GLY A 915 21.72 -8.92 32.36
N HIS A 916 21.29 -10.04 31.77
CA HIS A 916 21.78 -11.38 32.11
C HIS A 916 23.20 -11.63 31.61
N SER A 917 23.53 -11.17 30.40
CA SER A 917 24.90 -11.27 29.90
C SER A 917 25.85 -10.48 30.80
N ALA A 918 25.47 -9.25 31.15
CA ALA A 918 26.25 -8.36 31.99
C ALA A 918 26.47 -8.90 33.42
N SER A 919 25.45 -9.53 34.04
CA SER A 919 25.61 -10.16 35.36
C SER A 919 26.48 -11.43 35.32
N ARG A 920 26.65 -12.03 34.13
CA ARG A 920 27.48 -13.22 33.90
C ARG A 920 28.82 -12.88 33.25
N GLY A 921 29.31 -11.65 33.42
CA GLY A 921 30.61 -11.22 32.92
C GLY A 921 30.71 -11.21 31.39
N GLY A 922 29.62 -10.89 30.68
CA GLY A 922 29.59 -10.81 29.22
C GLY A 922 29.39 -12.14 28.50
N ARG A 923 28.93 -13.19 29.19
CA ARG A 923 28.60 -14.46 28.51
C ARG A 923 27.41 -14.28 27.55
N PRO A 924 27.47 -14.80 26.31
CA PRO A 924 26.35 -14.71 25.37
C PRO A 924 25.08 -15.39 25.90
N ILE A 925 23.94 -14.75 25.66
CA ILE A 925 22.61 -15.26 25.98
C ILE A 925 21.90 -15.60 24.66
N PRO A 926 21.54 -16.87 24.41
CA PRO A 926 20.81 -17.25 23.20
C PRO A 926 19.39 -16.66 23.20
N LEU A 927 18.88 -16.37 22.01
CA LEU A 927 17.53 -15.87 21.76
C LEU A 927 16.76 -16.83 20.85
N PRO A 928 15.42 -16.96 21.00
CA PRO A 928 14.60 -16.31 22.03
C PRO A 928 14.92 -16.79 23.46
N LEU A 929 14.63 -15.98 24.48
CA LEU A 929 14.98 -16.28 25.87
C LEU A 929 14.28 -17.57 26.38
N HIS A 930 15.03 -18.47 27.01
CA HIS A 930 14.49 -19.71 27.60
C HIS A 930 13.91 -19.47 29.01
N ALA A 931 12.82 -20.19 29.34
CA ALA A 931 12.08 -20.10 30.62
C ALA A 931 12.90 -20.27 31.91
N THR A 932 14.11 -20.81 31.82
CA THR A 932 15.02 -21.03 32.95
C THR A 932 15.84 -19.77 33.26
N VAL A 933 16.16 -18.97 32.24
CA VAL A 933 16.85 -17.68 32.39
C VAL A 933 15.89 -16.66 33.04
N GLU A 934 14.60 -16.75 32.75
CA GLU A 934 13.54 -15.88 33.29
C GLU A 934 13.35 -15.97 34.81
N ARG A 935 13.60 -17.13 35.43
CA ARG A 935 13.35 -17.36 36.87
C ARG A 935 14.34 -16.64 37.79
N LEU A 936 15.49 -16.20 37.29
CA LEU A 936 16.56 -15.61 38.09
C LEU A 936 16.38 -14.10 38.40
N ARG A 937 15.29 -13.47 37.92
CA ARG A 937 15.07 -12.00 38.00
C ARG A 937 14.04 -11.51 39.01
N SER A 938 13.38 -12.36 39.80
CA SER A 938 12.41 -11.89 40.79
C SER A 938 13.06 -11.16 41.99
N SER A 939 14.37 -11.29 42.21
CA SER A 939 15.07 -10.71 43.37
C SER A 939 15.70 -9.32 43.15
N ASP A 940 16.06 -8.96 41.90
CA ASP A 940 16.84 -7.73 41.62
C ASP A 940 15.98 -6.52 41.17
N LEU A 941 14.68 -6.72 40.91
CA LEU A 941 13.76 -5.68 40.43
C LEU A 941 13.39 -4.65 41.51
N SER A 942 13.46 -4.99 42.79
CA SER A 942 13.15 -4.06 43.89
C SER A 942 14.12 -2.88 43.94
N GLU A 943 15.40 -3.11 43.59
CA GLU A 943 16.46 -2.12 43.73
C GLU A 943 16.50 -1.11 42.56
N ILE A 944 16.20 -1.58 41.33
CA ILE A 944 16.17 -0.74 40.12
C ILE A 944 14.88 0.10 40.07
N THR A 945 13.74 -0.51 40.41
CA THR A 945 12.45 0.19 40.44
C THR A 945 12.45 1.29 41.53
N SER A 946 13.09 1.06 42.67
CA SER A 946 13.23 2.07 43.74
C SER A 946 14.08 3.28 43.31
N LYS A 947 15.21 3.05 42.64
CA LYS A 947 16.14 4.13 42.25
C LYS A 947 15.57 5.01 41.13
N ILE A 948 14.94 4.43 40.11
CA ILE A 948 14.32 5.17 39.01
C ILE A 948 13.08 5.95 39.48
N THR A 949 12.25 5.35 40.35
CA THR A 949 11.02 6.02 40.85
C THR A 949 11.32 7.19 41.78
N SER A 950 12.37 7.10 42.61
CA SER A 950 12.76 8.18 43.54
C SER A 950 13.32 9.45 42.86
N ARG A 951 13.79 9.33 41.62
CA ARG A 951 14.38 10.42 40.84
C ARG A 951 13.39 11.09 39.88
N LEU A 952 12.38 10.37 39.40
CA LEU A 952 11.27 10.95 38.62
C LEU A 952 10.24 11.69 39.49
N SER A 953 10.24 11.45 40.81
CA SER A 953 9.40 12.18 41.77
C SER A 953 10.06 13.44 42.36
N ARG A 954 11.30 13.74 41.96
CA ARG A 954 12.03 14.99 42.28
C ARG A 954 12.16 15.78 40.99
#